data_AF-A0A7C6HKK9-F1
#
_entry.id   AF-A0A7C6HKK9-F1
#
_cell.length_a   1.000
_cell.length_b   1.000
_cell.length_c   1.000
_cell.angle_alpha   90.00
_cell.angle_beta   90.00
_cell.angle_gamma   90.00
#
_symmetry.space_group_name_H-M   'P 1'
#
loop_
_entity.id
_entity.type
_entity.pdbx_description
1 polymer ?
#
loop_
_entity_poly.entity_id
_entity_poly.type
_entity_poly.pdbx_seq_one_letter_code
_entity_poly.pdbx_strand_id
1 'polypeptide(L)'
;MKQKIQTFCSIVLLAALVFSLAPFPIYAQEEPHPLTKQMNNFYFFKVSHSVTDHHAQGNENKMKIGNRHAFCVEPHVINQHGDLYSDPIASLTYFNNSRTVNRLSYIISKGFETTAQTWRDVLITKLAVYCELGWTVDFVQDNRDISIVTDEIRQEIQALQAAASSYLTPAKLSSNRVQCFPGKSYELTDSQGVLSEYRIKTTPAGVSASIDKNKLRISTKANARSGQIVLEKENIYTGDSVVYISNDQQNLFVAGKLIDMDTVVTVDITPLSSLKLIKSDLDTGLPLAGVKFELALDKSFSQGRREAVTDSKGEIVFSELELAQNTTLYLREISTPKNYKVDNTIHEIRMNPGEDKVFEVDNIPERGHLLIKKYDQDTDTAPIEGVRFQIARNEDFTIGVQEASTDEKGELLFPDLKLLEGETIYAREIAVPADYILDPSVQTVQLKADQTVELIFQNEMKTASVSLIKHDVETGLPLAGATFELAQDPDFTLGLQVGESNSAGEIIFPNIDCHLGRTVYIREIEAPQYYDLDDRVHELEIVPGDEIVLEMNNRPERGDLLIKKFDQDTGAPIAGVTFEIARDAEFTLGVQEASTDENGELFFPDLKLLEDETIYAREIAVPPDYILDPSVQTVQLKADQTVELIFQNEMKTASVSLIKHDVKTGLPLAGATFELAQDPDFTIGRQEAVSNAAGEIIFPDIDCHLGRTVYIREIEAPQHYELDEQIHELEIVPGDEIILEMYNSPECGDLLIKKFDQDSNNAPIEGVRFEIARDEEFTLGVQEAGTNAKGELLFHDLKLLEGETVYVREKEAAAGYIIDQSVQSVRLLAGETVDLEFSNQGSEFNLIKTDAKGELLADVAFKFFDEDGEKIRFSLENGIYRPDCEGEFSELRTDAAGKIVIRYLPLGSYSFQESETLDGFTLDLTRYDFELDESTSSSAPLEIIVKNYKLPQSGEYISPLPLILIITSLISISILILLRRKLDAGRSS
;
A
#
# COMPACT_ATOMS: atom_id res chain seq x y z
N MET A 1 -23.48 45.16 -63.68
CA MET A 1 -22.71 44.19 -64.51
C MET A 1 -23.33 42.80 -64.30
N LYS A 2 -23.30 41.88 -65.30
CA LYS A 2 -23.69 40.44 -65.27
C LYS A 2 -24.50 39.98 -64.02
N GLN A 3 -25.85 39.86 -64.01
CA GLN A 3 -26.78 39.03 -64.83
C GLN A 3 -26.57 37.52 -64.58
N LYS A 4 -27.57 36.69 -64.21
CA LYS A 4 -28.98 36.48 -64.75
C LYS A 4 -30.00 35.97 -63.64
N ILE A 5 -31.38 36.22 -63.55
CA ILE A 5 -32.52 36.69 -64.50
C ILE A 5 -34.05 37.09 -63.90
N GLN A 6 -34.88 38.27 -64.17
CA GLN A 6 -36.42 38.77 -63.80
C GLN A 6 -37.21 40.26 -64.16
N THR A 7 -38.61 40.68 -64.02
CA THR A 7 -39.45 42.08 -64.24
C THR A 7 -41.13 42.41 -64.03
N PHE A 8 -41.87 43.67 -63.95
CA PHE A 8 -43.45 44.10 -63.78
C PHE A 8 -44.23 45.62 -64.04
N CYS A 9 -45.62 46.03 -63.84
CA CYS A 9 -46.52 47.37 -64.19
C CYS A 9 -48.04 47.90 -63.57
N SER A 10 -48.85 49.08 -63.89
CA SER A 10 -50.29 49.69 -63.34
C SER A 10 -51.28 50.96 -63.95
N ILE A 11 -52.52 51.55 -63.42
CA ILE A 11 -53.66 52.61 -63.98
C ILE A 11 -54.82 53.53 -63.09
N VAL A 12 -55.83 54.49 -63.54
CA VAL A 12 -56.91 55.50 -62.78
C VAL A 12 -58.22 56.40 -63.41
N LEU A 13 -59.34 57.04 -62.71
CA LEU A 13 -60.30 58.38 -62.88
C LEU A 13 -62.00 58.64 -63.04
N LEU A 14 -62.84 59.75 -62.58
CA LEU A 14 -64.27 60.48 -63.02
C LEU A 14 -65.30 61.54 -62.15
N ALA A 15 -66.53 62.23 -62.58
CA ALA A 15 -67.57 63.32 -61.92
C ALA A 15 -69.13 63.69 -62.53
N ALA A 16 -70.25 64.62 -62.32
CA ALA A 16 -71.00 65.85 -61.56
C ALA A 16 -72.65 66.31 -61.76
N LEU A 17 -73.43 67.45 -61.26
CA LEU A 17 -75.03 67.84 -61.26
C LEU A 17 -75.81 69.35 -61.01
N VAL A 18 -77.23 69.71 -61.03
CA VAL A 18 -78.13 71.08 -60.86
C VAL A 18 -79.82 71.12 -60.53
N PHE A 19 -80.98 72.01 -60.39
CA PHE A 19 -81.79 73.42 -60.65
C PHE A 19 -83.19 74.01 -59.80
N SER A 20 -84.21 74.97 -60.19
CA SER A 20 -85.44 75.80 -59.46
C SER A 20 -86.96 76.19 -60.13
N LEU A 21 -88.14 77.04 -59.88
CA LEU A 21 -88.86 78.33 -59.17
C LEU A 21 -90.56 78.61 -59.00
N ALA A 22 -91.35 79.84 -58.93
CA ALA A 22 -92.80 80.25 -58.30
C ALA A 22 -93.98 81.46 -58.76
N PRO A 23 -95.25 81.84 -58.11
CA PRO A 23 -96.61 82.65 -58.55
C PRO A 23 -97.51 83.94 -57.83
N PHE A 24 -98.93 84.29 -57.97
CA PHE A 24 -99.82 85.67 -57.85
C PHE A 24 -101.46 85.96 -57.31
N PRO A 25 -102.32 87.16 -57.41
CA PRO A 25 -103.55 87.86 -56.57
C PRO A 25 -105.25 88.19 -56.80
N ILE A 26 -106.02 89.42 -56.60
CA ILE A 26 -107.49 89.82 -55.95
C ILE A 26 -108.71 90.95 -56.44
N TYR A 27 -110.07 91.10 -55.92
CA TYR A 27 -111.32 92.16 -55.80
C TYR A 27 -112.44 91.67 -54.73
N ALA A 28 -113.72 92.13 -54.53
CA ALA A 28 -114.76 91.54 -53.57
C ALA A 28 -116.18 91.13 -54.14
N GLN A 29 -116.80 90.02 -53.69
CA GLN A 29 -118.04 89.40 -54.27
C GLN A 29 -118.92 88.53 -53.31
N GLU A 30 -120.23 88.42 -53.59
CA GLU A 30 -121.14 87.38 -53.02
C GLU A 30 -121.14 86.08 -53.87
N GLU A 31 -121.23 84.92 -53.21
CA GLU A 31 -121.33 83.60 -53.86
C GLU A 31 -122.70 82.94 -53.58
N PRO A 32 -123.67 83.04 -54.52
CA PRO A 32 -125.00 82.45 -54.36
C PRO A 32 -124.96 80.92 -54.53
N HIS A 33 -125.63 80.20 -53.61
CA HIS A 33 -125.69 78.73 -53.64
C HIS A 33 -126.48 78.21 -54.87
N PRO A 34 -126.01 77.17 -55.59
CA PRO A 34 -126.69 76.66 -56.78
C PRO A 34 -128.08 76.07 -56.48
N LEU A 35 -129.08 76.54 -57.24
CA LEU A 35 -130.50 76.24 -57.04
C LEU A 35 -130.91 74.83 -57.53
N THR A 36 -131.33 73.96 -56.60
CA THR A 36 -132.22 72.83 -56.92
C THR A 36 -133.29 72.63 -55.84
N LYS A 37 -134.52 72.39 -56.28
CA LYS A 37 -135.78 72.42 -55.50
C LYS A 37 -135.80 71.56 -54.21
N GLN A 38 -135.86 72.19 -53.03
CA GLN A 38 -137.06 72.22 -52.17
C GLN A 38 -136.80 72.93 -50.81
N MET A 39 -137.69 73.87 -50.45
CA MET A 39 -137.96 74.44 -49.10
C MET A 39 -136.80 74.84 -48.17
N ASN A 40 -136.49 76.14 -48.18
CA ASN A 40 -136.43 77.02 -47.00
C ASN A 40 -135.91 76.44 -45.66
N ASN A 41 -134.62 76.05 -45.58
CA ASN A 41 -133.90 76.15 -44.30
C ASN A 41 -133.00 77.38 -44.25
N PHE A 42 -133.39 78.28 -43.37
CA PHE A 42 -132.62 79.38 -42.81
C PHE A 42 -132.82 79.36 -41.30
N TYR A 43 -131.89 79.93 -40.55
CA TYR A 43 -131.98 79.96 -39.09
C TYR A 43 -132.41 81.33 -38.62
N PHE A 44 -133.54 81.43 -37.93
CA PHE A 44 -133.86 82.66 -37.19
C PHE A 44 -132.97 82.69 -35.94
N PHE A 45 -132.21 83.76 -35.76
CA PHE A 45 -131.41 83.93 -34.55
C PHE A 45 -131.54 85.34 -33.96
N LYS A 46 -131.43 85.40 -32.64
CA LYS A 46 -131.31 86.65 -31.89
C LYS A 46 -129.94 86.68 -31.24
N VAL A 47 -129.23 87.78 -31.43
CA VAL A 47 -127.99 88.08 -30.73
C VAL A 47 -128.13 89.40 -29.98
N SER A 48 -127.56 89.46 -28.79
CA SER A 48 -127.55 90.63 -27.92
C SER A 48 -126.12 91.07 -27.61
N HIS A 49 -125.91 92.37 -27.42
CA HIS A 49 -124.66 92.91 -26.89
C HIS A 49 -124.93 94.21 -26.16
N SER A 50 -124.49 94.29 -24.89
CA SER A 50 -124.55 95.49 -24.04
C SER A 50 -125.82 96.35 -24.22
N VAL A 51 -126.99 95.76 -23.90
CA VAL A 51 -128.33 96.40 -23.97
C VAL A 51 -128.84 96.71 -25.39
N THR A 52 -128.17 96.26 -26.45
CA THR A 52 -128.73 96.21 -27.81
C THR A 52 -129.16 94.80 -28.18
N ASP A 53 -130.41 94.67 -28.61
CA ASP A 53 -131.02 93.43 -29.10
C ASP A 53 -131.11 93.48 -30.63
N HIS A 54 -130.55 92.49 -31.33
CA HIS A 54 -130.68 92.38 -32.78
C HIS A 54 -131.29 91.04 -33.19
N HIS A 55 -132.35 91.11 -34.01
CA HIS A 55 -133.03 89.95 -34.59
C HIS A 55 -132.64 89.83 -36.06
N ALA A 56 -131.95 88.74 -36.43
CA ALA A 56 -131.49 88.51 -37.79
C ALA A 56 -132.05 87.19 -38.36
N GLN A 57 -132.30 87.18 -39.67
CA GLN A 57 -132.62 85.97 -40.41
C GLN A 57 -131.33 85.45 -41.05
N GLY A 58 -130.79 84.36 -40.50
CA GLY A 58 -129.60 83.68 -40.98
C GLY A 58 -129.81 82.97 -42.30
N ASN A 59 -129.82 83.73 -43.40
CA ASN A 59 -129.74 83.24 -44.78
C ASN A 59 -128.93 84.17 -45.70
N GLU A 60 -127.96 84.89 -45.15
CA GLU A 60 -126.99 85.66 -45.93
C GLU A 60 -126.09 84.73 -46.75
N ASN A 61 -125.77 85.12 -47.98
CA ASN A 61 -124.88 84.35 -48.86
C ASN A 61 -123.44 84.33 -48.33
N LYS A 62 -122.64 83.38 -48.83
CA LYS A 62 -121.19 83.35 -48.57
C LYS A 62 -120.56 84.58 -49.23
N MET A 63 -119.84 85.38 -48.45
CA MET A 63 -119.07 86.52 -48.97
C MET A 63 -117.60 86.13 -49.17
N LYS A 64 -117.00 86.64 -50.25
CA LYS A 64 -115.60 86.42 -50.61
C LYS A 64 -114.91 87.74 -50.94
N ILE A 65 -113.64 87.82 -50.55
CA ILE A 65 -112.73 88.90 -50.94
C ILE A 65 -111.52 88.24 -51.62
N GLY A 66 -111.45 88.42 -52.93
CA GLY A 66 -110.75 87.56 -53.86
C GLY A 66 -111.29 86.14 -53.78
N ASN A 67 -110.37 85.19 -53.65
CA ASN A 67 -110.70 83.78 -53.48
C ASN A 67 -110.86 83.35 -52.00
N ARG A 68 -110.78 84.27 -51.03
CA ARG A 68 -110.84 83.95 -49.59
C ARG A 68 -112.22 84.26 -49.03
N HIS A 69 -112.76 83.40 -48.17
CA HIS A 69 -114.04 83.63 -47.51
C HIS A 69 -113.94 84.74 -46.47
N ALA A 70 -115.00 85.54 -46.37
CA ALA A 70 -115.08 86.70 -45.50
C ALA A 70 -116.32 86.59 -44.60
N PHE A 71 -116.13 86.75 -43.29
CA PHE A 71 -117.17 86.65 -42.28
C PHE A 71 -117.52 88.02 -41.71
N CYS A 72 -118.81 88.29 -41.60
CA CYS A 72 -119.38 89.43 -40.88
C CYS A 72 -118.81 89.56 -39.46
N VAL A 73 -118.53 90.79 -39.03
CA VAL A 73 -118.10 91.07 -37.64
C VAL A 73 -119.04 92.02 -36.87
N GLU A 74 -120.09 92.53 -37.51
CA GLU A 74 -120.99 93.55 -36.95
C GLU A 74 -122.47 93.15 -37.13
N PRO A 75 -123.04 92.29 -36.27
CA PRO A 75 -124.38 91.73 -36.45
C PRO A 75 -125.55 92.72 -36.41
N HIS A 76 -125.31 94.00 -36.09
CA HIS A 76 -126.35 95.01 -35.91
C HIS A 76 -126.46 96.01 -37.08
N VAL A 77 -125.50 96.01 -38.00
CA VAL A 77 -125.57 96.78 -39.26
C VAL A 77 -126.25 95.90 -40.31
N ILE A 78 -127.08 96.47 -41.19
CA ILE A 78 -127.80 95.71 -42.22
C ILE A 78 -126.95 95.67 -43.50
N ASN A 79 -126.96 94.54 -44.21
CA ASN A 79 -126.22 94.35 -45.47
C ASN A 79 -127.15 94.52 -46.69
N GLN A 80 -126.67 95.17 -47.75
CA GLN A 80 -127.36 95.42 -49.02
C GLN A 80 -126.42 95.17 -50.21
N HIS A 81 -126.96 94.59 -51.29
CA HIS A 81 -126.15 94.03 -52.38
C HIS A 81 -125.44 95.07 -53.27
N GLY A 82 -124.13 94.90 -53.49
CA GLY A 82 -123.51 95.26 -54.78
C GLY A 82 -122.17 96.01 -54.77
N ASP A 83 -121.74 96.61 -53.66
CA ASP A 83 -120.77 97.72 -53.68
C ASP A 83 -119.38 97.45 -53.05
N LEU A 84 -118.52 98.49 -53.13
CA LEU A 84 -117.08 98.47 -52.87
C LEU A 84 -116.69 98.39 -51.38
N TYR A 85 -115.61 97.65 -51.09
CA TYR A 85 -114.90 97.67 -49.81
C TYR A 85 -113.59 98.45 -49.92
N SER A 86 -113.17 99.07 -48.82
CA SER A 86 -111.90 99.80 -48.72
C SER A 86 -110.73 98.91 -48.29
N ASP A 87 -109.50 99.36 -48.62
CA ASP A 87 -108.26 98.72 -48.15
C ASP A 87 -108.23 98.61 -46.61
N PRO A 88 -107.62 97.54 -46.05
CA PRO A 88 -107.80 97.18 -44.66
C PRO A 88 -107.13 98.17 -43.68
N ILE A 89 -107.95 98.80 -42.83
CA ILE A 89 -107.49 99.68 -41.75
C ILE A 89 -107.44 98.88 -40.45
N ALA A 90 -106.26 98.80 -39.83
CA ALA A 90 -106.02 97.94 -38.66
C ALA A 90 -106.75 98.39 -37.36
N SER A 91 -107.29 99.60 -37.30
CA SER A 91 -107.64 100.30 -36.06
C SER A 91 -109.09 100.10 -35.56
N LEU A 92 -109.67 98.91 -35.73
CA LEU A 92 -110.94 98.56 -35.10
C LEU A 92 -110.71 97.97 -33.70
N THR A 93 -111.48 98.41 -32.70
CA THR A 93 -111.21 98.20 -31.27
C THR A 93 -110.97 96.74 -30.88
N TYR A 94 -111.74 95.81 -31.45
CA TYR A 94 -111.64 94.37 -31.19
C TYR A 94 -110.44 93.70 -31.87
N PHE A 95 -109.94 94.27 -32.97
CA PHE A 95 -108.88 93.69 -33.81
C PHE A 95 -107.47 94.18 -33.44
N ASN A 96 -107.37 95.24 -32.64
CA ASN A 96 -106.12 95.63 -31.96
C ASN A 96 -105.57 94.54 -31.02
N ASN A 97 -106.38 93.55 -30.62
CA ASN A 97 -105.96 92.44 -29.78
C ASN A 97 -105.51 91.24 -30.64
N SER A 98 -104.20 91.02 -30.74
CA SER A 98 -103.62 89.91 -31.51
C SER A 98 -104.10 88.52 -31.04
N ARG A 99 -104.51 88.35 -29.77
CA ARG A 99 -105.12 87.12 -29.28
C ARG A 99 -106.52 86.93 -29.87
N THR A 100 -107.33 87.98 -29.91
CA THR A 100 -108.67 87.96 -30.55
C THR A 100 -108.54 87.71 -32.05
N VAL A 101 -107.60 88.37 -32.75
CA VAL A 101 -107.32 88.10 -34.17
C VAL A 101 -106.95 86.63 -34.41
N ASN A 102 -106.04 86.06 -33.61
CA ASN A 102 -105.67 84.65 -33.73
C ASN A 102 -106.83 83.70 -33.41
N ARG A 103 -107.67 84.02 -32.42
CA ARG A 103 -108.84 83.21 -32.06
C ARG A 103 -109.90 83.26 -33.15
N LEU A 104 -110.23 84.43 -33.69
CA LEU A 104 -111.12 84.59 -34.85
C LEU A 104 -110.57 83.86 -36.09
N SER A 105 -109.26 83.94 -36.32
CA SER A 105 -108.59 83.19 -37.39
C SER A 105 -108.80 81.69 -37.19
N TYR A 106 -108.53 81.15 -36.00
CA TYR A 106 -108.74 79.74 -35.66
C TYR A 106 -110.21 79.32 -35.78
N ILE A 107 -111.14 80.14 -35.29
CA ILE A 107 -112.60 79.90 -35.31
C ILE A 107 -113.09 79.76 -36.76
N ILE A 108 -112.73 80.67 -37.65
CA ILE A 108 -113.11 80.60 -39.07
C ILE A 108 -112.37 79.45 -39.78
N SER A 109 -111.08 79.28 -39.52
CA SER A 109 -110.27 78.18 -40.03
C SER A 109 -110.87 76.81 -39.72
N LYS A 110 -111.23 76.55 -38.45
CA LYS A 110 -111.66 75.22 -37.98
C LYS A 110 -113.18 75.02 -37.95
N GLY A 111 -113.97 76.08 -37.85
CA GLY A 111 -115.43 76.03 -37.93
C GLY A 111 -115.97 76.03 -39.37
N PHE A 112 -115.22 76.59 -40.32
CA PHE A 112 -115.64 76.66 -41.72
C PHE A 112 -114.60 76.16 -42.72
N GLU A 113 -113.39 76.73 -42.78
CA GLU A 113 -112.49 76.43 -43.91
C GLU A 113 -112.07 74.94 -44.00
N THR A 114 -111.92 74.25 -42.86
CA THR A 114 -111.69 72.78 -42.82
C THR A 114 -112.91 71.93 -42.48
N THR A 115 -114.13 72.45 -42.56
CA THR A 115 -115.36 71.64 -42.41
C THR A 115 -115.96 71.30 -43.78
N ALA A 116 -117.17 70.73 -43.79
CA ALA A 116 -117.91 70.47 -45.03
C ALA A 116 -118.53 71.74 -45.64
N GLN A 117 -118.30 72.92 -45.04
CA GLN A 117 -118.76 74.23 -45.52
C GLN A 117 -120.28 74.32 -45.76
N THR A 118 -121.05 73.59 -44.95
CA THR A 118 -122.52 73.57 -44.96
C THR A 118 -123.12 74.84 -44.36
N TRP A 119 -124.44 75.01 -44.49
CA TRP A 119 -125.17 76.09 -43.83
C TRP A 119 -125.04 76.09 -42.31
N ARG A 120 -124.89 74.92 -41.66
CA ARG A 120 -124.65 74.84 -40.20
C ARG A 120 -123.22 75.29 -39.85
N ASP A 121 -122.23 74.92 -40.66
CA ASP A 121 -120.83 75.37 -40.50
C ASP A 121 -120.71 76.89 -40.64
N VAL A 122 -121.36 77.49 -41.65
CA VAL A 122 -121.43 78.96 -41.84
C VAL A 122 -122.08 79.62 -40.62
N LEU A 123 -123.23 79.10 -40.16
CA LEU A 123 -123.96 79.67 -39.03
C LEU A 123 -123.13 79.59 -37.73
N ILE A 124 -122.63 78.42 -37.37
CA ILE A 124 -121.84 78.21 -36.15
C ILE A 124 -120.59 79.07 -36.18
N THR A 125 -119.90 79.15 -37.33
CA THR A 125 -118.73 80.02 -37.47
C THR A 125 -119.08 81.49 -37.33
N LYS A 126 -120.15 81.96 -37.98
CA LYS A 126 -120.62 83.36 -37.88
C LYS A 126 -121.03 83.73 -36.46
N LEU A 127 -121.78 82.86 -35.78
CA LEU A 127 -122.18 83.05 -34.39
C LEU A 127 -121.00 82.91 -33.42
N ALA A 128 -120.01 82.05 -33.70
CA ALA A 128 -118.77 81.96 -32.92
C ALA A 128 -117.88 83.21 -33.08
N VAL A 129 -117.80 83.77 -34.28
CA VAL A 129 -117.16 85.08 -34.55
C VAL A 129 -117.85 86.17 -33.74
N TYR A 130 -119.19 86.21 -33.73
CA TYR A 130 -119.94 87.16 -32.90
C TYR A 130 -119.71 86.93 -31.40
N CYS A 131 -119.69 85.70 -30.91
CA CYS A 131 -119.38 85.39 -29.51
C CYS A 131 -117.94 85.75 -29.11
N GLU A 132 -116.98 85.58 -30.00
CA GLU A 132 -115.59 85.99 -29.78
C GLU A 132 -115.41 87.52 -29.78
N LEU A 133 -116.30 88.24 -30.46
CA LEU A 133 -116.45 89.69 -30.41
C LEU A 133 -117.36 90.17 -29.26
N GLY A 134 -117.81 89.25 -28.38
CA GLY A 134 -118.54 89.54 -27.15
C GLY A 134 -120.07 89.59 -27.26
N TRP A 135 -120.67 89.15 -28.38
CA TRP A 135 -122.13 89.03 -28.52
C TRP A 135 -122.64 87.74 -27.90
N THR A 136 -123.83 87.79 -27.28
CA THR A 136 -124.51 86.61 -26.75
C THR A 136 -125.56 86.11 -27.72
N VAL A 137 -125.48 84.82 -28.11
CA VAL A 137 -126.54 84.13 -28.84
C VAL A 137 -127.67 83.83 -27.87
N ASP A 138 -128.78 84.55 -27.98
CA ASP A 138 -129.94 84.40 -27.10
C ASP A 138 -130.82 83.21 -27.52
N PHE A 139 -130.98 83.05 -28.84
CA PHE A 139 -131.98 82.18 -29.46
C PHE A 139 -131.53 81.79 -30.88
N VAL A 140 -131.68 80.51 -31.25
CA VAL A 140 -131.58 80.01 -32.64
C VAL A 140 -132.67 78.97 -32.90
N GLN A 141 -133.33 79.06 -34.06
CA GLN A 141 -134.42 78.18 -34.48
C GLN A 141 -134.29 77.76 -35.95
N ASP A 142 -134.46 76.46 -36.26
CA ASP A 142 -134.53 75.96 -37.65
C ASP A 142 -135.92 76.28 -38.24
N ASN A 143 -135.97 76.99 -39.36
CA ASN A 143 -137.23 77.38 -40.01
C ASN A 143 -138.08 76.17 -40.50
N ARG A 144 -137.50 74.98 -40.72
CA ARG A 144 -138.27 73.82 -41.22
C ARG A 144 -139.03 73.09 -40.13
N ASP A 145 -138.38 72.95 -38.97
CA ASP A 145 -138.83 72.06 -37.88
C ASP A 145 -139.35 72.87 -36.66
N ILE A 146 -139.14 74.19 -36.66
CA ILE A 146 -139.58 75.13 -35.61
C ILE A 146 -138.88 74.86 -34.26
N SER A 147 -137.98 73.89 -34.20
CA SER A 147 -137.20 73.49 -33.03
C SER A 147 -136.14 74.55 -32.66
N ILE A 148 -136.02 74.78 -31.35
CA ILE A 148 -135.06 75.73 -30.76
C ILE A 148 -133.76 74.98 -30.51
N VAL A 149 -132.75 75.26 -31.34
CA VAL A 149 -131.45 74.54 -31.38
C VAL A 149 -130.33 75.32 -30.68
N THR A 150 -130.69 76.33 -29.89
CA THR A 150 -129.76 77.31 -29.30
C THR A 150 -128.65 76.68 -28.47
N ASP A 151 -128.95 75.71 -27.59
CA ASP A 151 -127.95 75.16 -26.66
C ASP A 151 -126.98 74.18 -27.33
N GLU A 152 -127.45 73.44 -28.34
CA GLU A 152 -126.61 72.58 -29.18
C GLU A 152 -125.59 73.43 -29.97
N ILE A 153 -126.05 74.52 -30.58
CA ILE A 153 -125.20 75.50 -31.27
C ILE A 153 -124.26 76.22 -30.30
N ARG A 154 -124.72 76.62 -29.11
CA ARG A 154 -123.84 77.18 -28.05
C ARG A 154 -122.74 76.19 -27.67
N GLN A 155 -123.03 74.89 -27.58
CA GLN A 155 -122.05 73.87 -27.24
C GLN A 155 -120.99 73.70 -28.34
N GLU A 156 -121.39 73.70 -29.62
CA GLU A 156 -120.45 73.67 -30.75
C GLU A 156 -119.58 74.94 -30.82
N ILE A 157 -120.17 76.12 -30.60
CA ILE A 157 -119.44 77.40 -30.49
C ILE A 157 -118.43 77.35 -29.33
N GLN A 158 -118.83 76.88 -28.14
CA GLN A 158 -117.95 76.76 -26.98
C GLN A 158 -116.81 75.77 -27.22
N ALA A 159 -117.06 74.65 -27.89
CA ALA A 159 -116.02 73.69 -28.26
C ALA A 159 -114.99 74.31 -29.22
N LEU A 160 -115.46 75.07 -30.23
CA LEU A 160 -114.61 75.77 -31.19
C LEU A 160 -113.79 76.90 -30.52
N GLN A 161 -114.41 77.69 -29.63
CA GLN A 161 -113.74 78.72 -28.83
C GLN A 161 -112.75 78.14 -27.80
N ALA A 162 -113.00 76.94 -27.26
CA ALA A 162 -112.10 76.22 -26.36
C ALA A 162 -110.90 75.63 -27.13
N ALA A 163 -111.12 75.06 -28.31
CA ALA A 163 -110.04 74.63 -29.20
C ALA A 163 -109.14 75.81 -29.61
N ALA A 164 -109.72 76.98 -29.88
CA ALA A 164 -108.97 78.23 -30.11
C ALA A 164 -108.18 78.72 -28.88
N SER A 165 -108.57 78.33 -27.65
CA SER A 165 -107.80 78.58 -26.43
C SER A 165 -106.63 77.61 -26.30
N SER A 166 -106.89 76.32 -26.58
CA SER A 166 -105.90 75.24 -26.48
C SER A 166 -104.77 75.42 -27.49
N TYR A 167 -105.10 75.74 -28.75
CA TYR A 167 -104.10 76.03 -29.80
C TYR A 167 -103.11 77.12 -29.37
N LEU A 168 -103.62 78.22 -28.78
CA LEU A 168 -102.81 79.35 -28.31
C LEU A 168 -102.16 79.14 -26.93
N THR A 169 -102.29 77.95 -26.35
CA THR A 169 -101.58 77.56 -25.11
C THR A 169 -100.30 76.81 -25.48
N PRO A 170 -99.11 77.28 -25.08
CA PRO A 170 -97.85 76.60 -25.34
C PRO A 170 -97.64 75.40 -24.40
N ALA A 171 -96.93 74.36 -24.86
CA ALA A 171 -96.53 73.26 -23.99
C ALA A 171 -95.47 73.70 -22.95
N LYS A 172 -95.57 73.19 -21.73
CA LYS A 172 -94.66 73.50 -20.61
C LYS A 172 -94.10 72.20 -20.04
N LEU A 173 -93.07 71.69 -20.72
CA LEU A 173 -92.31 70.51 -20.34
C LEU A 173 -91.57 70.69 -19.01
N SER A 174 -91.34 69.58 -18.31
CA SER A 174 -90.64 69.50 -17.01
C SER A 174 -89.18 70.00 -17.05
N SER A 175 -88.57 70.07 -18.23
CA SER A 175 -87.38 70.87 -18.51
C SER A 175 -87.36 71.27 -19.98
N ASN A 176 -86.69 72.38 -20.31
CA ASN A 176 -86.31 72.76 -21.67
C ASN A 176 -84.87 72.36 -22.02
N ARG A 177 -84.15 71.71 -21.09
CA ARG A 177 -82.77 71.21 -21.26
C ARG A 177 -82.56 69.88 -20.56
N VAL A 178 -81.95 68.90 -21.22
CA VAL A 178 -81.68 67.58 -20.66
C VAL A 178 -80.26 67.13 -21.01
N GLN A 179 -79.52 66.64 -20.01
CA GLN A 179 -78.24 65.97 -20.19
C GLN A 179 -78.48 64.47 -20.43
N CYS A 180 -77.79 63.92 -21.41
CA CYS A 180 -77.98 62.54 -21.86
C CYS A 180 -76.63 61.85 -22.09
N PHE A 181 -76.49 60.62 -21.61
CA PHE A 181 -75.39 59.73 -22.00
C PHE A 181 -75.79 58.90 -23.23
N PRO A 182 -74.88 58.64 -24.20
CA PRO A 182 -75.16 57.83 -25.37
C PRO A 182 -75.75 56.45 -25.04
N GLY A 183 -76.73 56.00 -25.83
CA GLY A 183 -77.42 54.71 -25.64
C GLY A 183 -78.55 54.74 -24.60
N LYS A 184 -78.68 55.82 -23.80
CA LYS A 184 -79.72 55.95 -22.77
C LYS A 184 -80.99 56.64 -23.31
N SER A 185 -82.08 56.52 -22.54
CA SER A 185 -83.37 57.16 -22.81
C SER A 185 -83.88 57.97 -21.62
N TYR A 186 -84.60 59.05 -21.90
CA TYR A 186 -85.05 60.09 -20.98
C TYR A 186 -86.52 60.47 -21.29
N GLU A 187 -87.22 61.04 -20.31
CA GLU A 187 -88.64 61.39 -20.44
C GLU A 187 -88.91 62.77 -19.81
N LEU A 188 -89.59 63.64 -20.53
CA LEU A 188 -90.02 64.97 -20.08
C LEU A 188 -91.56 65.03 -20.13
N THR A 189 -92.20 65.68 -19.16
CA THR A 189 -93.68 65.73 -19.05
C THR A 189 -94.20 67.15 -19.17
N ASP A 190 -95.20 67.38 -20.03
CA ASP A 190 -95.92 68.64 -20.19
C ASP A 190 -96.96 68.85 -19.08
N SER A 191 -96.90 70.03 -18.47
CA SER A 191 -97.78 70.47 -17.39
C SER A 191 -98.97 71.32 -17.85
N GLN A 192 -99.12 71.63 -19.14
CA GLN A 192 -100.33 72.26 -19.70
C GLN A 192 -101.28 71.27 -20.38
N GLY A 193 -100.79 70.08 -20.76
CA GLY A 193 -101.61 69.02 -21.35
C GLY A 193 -101.95 69.23 -22.82
N VAL A 194 -101.16 70.04 -23.52
CA VAL A 194 -101.34 70.42 -24.93
C VAL A 194 -100.27 69.83 -25.84
N LEU A 195 -99.27 69.12 -25.29
CA LEU A 195 -98.21 68.46 -26.07
C LEU A 195 -98.73 67.50 -27.14
N SER A 196 -99.92 66.92 -26.96
CA SER A 196 -100.58 66.06 -27.96
C SER A 196 -101.06 66.81 -29.21
N GLU A 197 -101.14 68.15 -29.17
CA GLU A 197 -101.39 69.01 -30.34
C GLU A 197 -100.10 69.31 -31.13
N TYR A 198 -98.93 68.90 -30.62
CA TYR A 198 -97.63 69.10 -31.26
C TYR A 198 -97.19 67.89 -32.07
N ARG A 199 -96.42 68.15 -33.13
CA ARG A 199 -95.58 67.17 -33.81
C ARG A 199 -94.11 67.54 -33.66
N ILE A 200 -93.24 66.55 -33.78
CA ILE A 200 -91.78 66.75 -33.80
C ILE A 200 -91.39 67.28 -35.18
N LYS A 201 -90.80 68.48 -35.21
CA LYS A 201 -90.32 69.19 -36.41
C LYS A 201 -88.92 68.71 -36.80
N THR A 202 -88.02 68.63 -35.81
CA THR A 202 -86.62 68.19 -35.97
C THR A 202 -86.08 67.56 -34.68
N THR A 203 -85.08 66.69 -34.80
CA THR A 203 -84.25 66.20 -33.69
C THR A 203 -82.76 66.26 -34.02
N PRO A 204 -81.85 66.26 -33.02
CA PRO A 204 -80.41 66.20 -33.25
C PRO A 204 -79.94 64.88 -33.89
N ALA A 205 -78.78 64.90 -34.54
CA ALA A 205 -78.18 63.71 -35.13
C ALA A 205 -77.96 62.60 -34.08
N GLY A 206 -78.44 61.39 -34.35
CA GLY A 206 -78.37 60.25 -33.42
C GLY A 206 -79.31 60.34 -32.20
N VAL A 207 -80.16 61.36 -32.12
CA VAL A 207 -81.23 61.50 -31.11
C VAL A 207 -82.58 61.30 -31.78
N SER A 208 -83.35 60.34 -31.27
CA SER A 208 -84.76 60.12 -31.65
C SER A 208 -85.68 60.58 -30.53
N ALA A 209 -86.82 61.17 -30.86
CA ALA A 209 -87.84 61.56 -29.90
C ALA A 209 -89.22 61.04 -30.30
N SER A 210 -90.14 60.92 -29.33
CA SER A 210 -91.54 60.60 -29.57
C SER A 210 -92.45 61.27 -28.53
N ILE A 211 -93.67 61.63 -28.96
CA ILE A 211 -94.71 62.18 -28.08
C ILE A 211 -95.71 61.07 -27.76
N ASP A 212 -95.96 60.84 -26.47
CA ASP A 212 -97.08 60.03 -25.96
C ASP A 212 -97.92 60.91 -25.03
N LYS A 213 -99.07 61.38 -25.55
CA LYS A 213 -99.99 62.31 -24.88
C LYS A 213 -99.25 63.56 -24.37
N ASN A 214 -98.95 63.60 -23.08
CA ASN A 214 -98.31 64.72 -22.39
C ASN A 214 -96.82 64.45 -22.10
N LYS A 215 -96.20 63.45 -22.72
CA LYS A 215 -94.80 63.07 -22.49
C LYS A 215 -93.97 63.11 -23.76
N LEU A 216 -92.82 63.75 -23.71
CA LEU A 216 -91.77 63.68 -24.73
C LEU A 216 -90.71 62.68 -24.26
N ARG A 217 -90.58 61.55 -24.97
CA ARG A 217 -89.48 60.60 -24.79
C ARG A 217 -88.33 60.97 -25.71
N ILE A 218 -87.11 60.81 -25.21
CA ILE A 218 -85.86 61.14 -25.91
C ILE A 218 -84.92 59.95 -25.75
N SER A 219 -84.50 59.34 -26.85
CA SER A 219 -83.58 58.20 -26.87
C SER A 219 -82.35 58.53 -27.71
N THR A 220 -81.17 58.17 -27.22
CA THR A 220 -79.88 58.50 -27.84
C THR A 220 -79.18 57.25 -28.37
N LYS A 221 -78.48 57.39 -29.50
CA LYS A 221 -77.56 56.37 -30.03
C LYS A 221 -76.12 56.63 -29.55
N ALA A 222 -75.24 55.63 -29.71
CA ALA A 222 -73.82 55.77 -29.40
C ALA A 222 -73.13 56.98 -30.09
N ASN A 223 -73.62 57.37 -31.28
CA ASN A 223 -73.12 58.51 -32.06
C ASN A 223 -74.02 59.77 -31.96
N ALA A 224 -74.82 59.90 -30.91
CA ALA A 224 -75.66 61.08 -30.68
C ALA A 224 -74.83 62.37 -30.55
N ARG A 225 -75.40 63.50 -30.99
CA ARG A 225 -74.81 64.83 -30.85
C ARG A 225 -75.76 65.77 -30.13
N SER A 226 -75.19 66.70 -29.35
CA SER A 226 -75.93 67.77 -28.70
C SER A 226 -76.65 68.65 -29.73
N GLY A 227 -77.80 69.19 -29.37
CA GLY A 227 -78.61 70.03 -30.26
C GLY A 227 -80.00 70.29 -29.72
N GLN A 228 -80.92 70.71 -30.58
CA GLN A 228 -82.31 71.00 -30.21
C GLN A 228 -83.30 70.03 -30.86
N ILE A 229 -84.25 69.54 -30.06
CA ILE A 229 -85.52 68.98 -30.52
C ILE A 229 -86.49 70.15 -30.63
N VAL A 230 -87.10 70.33 -31.80
CA VAL A 230 -88.13 71.35 -32.02
C VAL A 230 -89.47 70.66 -32.24
N LEU A 231 -90.49 71.15 -31.55
CA LEU A 231 -91.88 70.72 -31.64
C LEU A 231 -92.71 71.87 -32.22
N GLU A 232 -93.65 71.59 -33.11
CA GLU A 232 -94.57 72.59 -33.69
C GLU A 232 -96.02 72.14 -33.60
N LYS A 233 -96.97 73.08 -33.52
CA LYS A 233 -98.39 72.80 -33.82
C LYS A 233 -98.65 72.95 -35.31
N GLU A 234 -99.54 72.14 -35.87
CA GLU A 234 -99.83 72.20 -37.30
C GLU A 234 -100.50 73.52 -37.72
N ASN A 235 -99.98 74.14 -38.79
CA ASN A 235 -100.44 75.41 -39.33
C ASN A 235 -100.46 75.33 -40.86
N ILE A 236 -101.65 75.21 -41.45
CA ILE A 236 -101.86 74.95 -42.89
C ILE A 236 -102.41 76.16 -43.66
N TYR A 237 -102.60 77.30 -43.00
CA TYR A 237 -103.21 78.49 -43.59
C TYR A 237 -102.15 79.50 -44.06
N THR A 238 -102.48 80.29 -45.08
CA THR A 238 -101.55 81.22 -45.73
C THR A 238 -102.19 82.57 -46.01
N GLY A 239 -101.35 83.61 -46.14
CA GLY A 239 -101.77 85.01 -46.18
C GLY A 239 -102.17 85.54 -44.79
N ASP A 240 -102.16 86.86 -44.62
CA ASP A 240 -102.45 87.49 -43.33
C ASP A 240 -103.95 87.50 -43.00
N SER A 241 -104.29 87.67 -41.73
CA SER A 241 -105.68 87.89 -41.28
C SER A 241 -106.04 89.37 -41.41
N VAL A 242 -107.18 89.67 -42.05
CA VAL A 242 -107.47 91.02 -42.58
C VAL A 242 -108.93 91.41 -42.29
N VAL A 243 -109.17 92.66 -41.84
CA VAL A 243 -110.50 93.26 -41.79
C VAL A 243 -110.66 94.24 -42.96
N TYR A 244 -111.72 94.08 -43.75
CA TYR A 244 -112.12 95.01 -44.80
C TYR A 244 -113.30 95.85 -44.33
N ILE A 245 -113.27 97.14 -44.64
CA ILE A 245 -114.19 98.13 -44.07
C ILE A 245 -115.13 98.71 -45.12
N SER A 246 -116.41 98.84 -44.73
CA SER A 246 -117.45 99.60 -45.44
C SER A 246 -118.02 100.68 -44.52
N ASN A 247 -118.48 101.79 -45.10
CA ASN A 247 -119.15 102.87 -44.35
C ASN A 247 -120.67 102.67 -44.26
N ASP A 248 -121.24 101.89 -45.19
CA ASP A 248 -122.69 101.77 -45.39
C ASP A 248 -123.21 100.34 -45.12
N GLN A 249 -122.31 99.37 -44.91
CA GLN A 249 -122.59 97.93 -44.74
C GLN A 249 -121.76 97.34 -43.59
N GLN A 250 -122.00 96.07 -43.22
CA GLN A 250 -121.21 95.35 -42.20
C GLN A 250 -119.73 95.22 -42.60
N ASN A 251 -118.82 95.40 -41.65
CA ASN A 251 -117.40 95.07 -41.84
C ASN A 251 -117.18 93.55 -41.92
N LEU A 252 -116.12 93.14 -42.64
CA LEU A 252 -115.82 91.73 -42.97
C LEU A 252 -114.39 91.34 -42.55
N PHE A 253 -114.23 90.20 -41.86
CA PHE A 253 -112.94 89.61 -41.50
C PHE A 253 -112.63 88.37 -42.34
N VAL A 254 -111.40 88.30 -42.84
CA VAL A 254 -110.84 87.19 -43.62
C VAL A 254 -109.72 86.55 -42.80
N ALA A 255 -109.88 85.27 -42.44
CA ALA A 255 -108.91 84.52 -41.64
C ALA A 255 -107.67 84.11 -42.44
N GLY A 256 -106.48 84.29 -41.85
CA GLY A 256 -105.18 83.96 -42.42
C GLY A 256 -104.37 82.96 -41.59
N LYS A 257 -103.04 82.97 -41.80
CA LYS A 257 -102.09 82.11 -41.10
C LYS A 257 -102.22 82.29 -39.58
N LEU A 258 -102.28 81.17 -38.85
CA LEU A 258 -102.28 81.17 -37.38
C LEU A 258 -100.87 81.52 -36.86
N ILE A 259 -100.75 81.98 -35.61
CA ILE A 259 -99.44 82.14 -34.97
C ILE A 259 -98.73 80.79 -34.81
N ASP A 260 -97.44 80.73 -35.15
CA ASP A 260 -96.62 79.53 -34.96
C ASP A 260 -96.30 79.36 -33.46
N MET A 261 -96.58 78.18 -32.91
CA MET A 261 -96.55 77.89 -31.46
C MET A 261 -95.40 76.97 -31.05
N ASP A 262 -94.24 77.09 -31.69
CA ASP A 262 -93.09 76.18 -31.53
C ASP A 262 -92.59 76.07 -30.07
N THR A 263 -92.10 74.88 -29.70
CA THR A 263 -91.54 74.56 -28.37
C THR A 263 -90.23 73.79 -28.54
N VAL A 264 -89.20 74.16 -27.78
CA VAL A 264 -87.81 73.69 -28.00
C VAL A 264 -87.25 73.04 -26.75
N VAL A 265 -86.60 71.87 -26.92
CA VAL A 265 -85.82 71.18 -25.88
C VAL A 265 -84.37 71.05 -26.35
N THR A 266 -83.43 71.53 -25.54
CA THR A 266 -81.99 71.32 -25.76
C THR A 266 -81.56 69.98 -25.17
N VAL A 267 -80.85 69.18 -25.95
CA VAL A 267 -80.23 67.91 -25.54
C VAL A 267 -78.72 68.11 -25.53
N ASP A 268 -78.08 67.87 -24.39
CA ASP A 268 -76.62 67.81 -24.26
C ASP A 268 -76.18 66.35 -24.19
N ILE A 269 -75.27 65.93 -25.08
CA ILE A 269 -74.69 64.60 -25.04
C ILE A 269 -73.37 64.65 -24.24
N THR A 270 -73.35 63.95 -23.10
CA THR A 270 -72.17 63.78 -22.26
C THR A 270 -71.40 62.53 -22.71
N PRO A 271 -70.11 62.64 -23.10
CA PRO A 271 -69.33 61.46 -23.48
C PRO A 271 -69.05 60.54 -22.28
N LEU A 272 -69.00 59.23 -22.54
CA LEU A 272 -68.61 58.21 -21.57
C LEU A 272 -67.08 58.18 -21.42
N SER A 273 -66.61 57.84 -20.22
CA SER A 273 -65.18 57.72 -19.88
C SER A 273 -64.77 56.25 -19.70
N SER A 274 -63.46 55.96 -19.69
CA SER A 274 -62.95 54.64 -19.27
C SER A 274 -61.68 54.71 -18.43
N LEU A 275 -61.54 53.78 -17.50
CA LEU A 275 -60.36 53.61 -16.66
C LEU A 275 -59.73 52.24 -16.93
N LYS A 276 -58.52 52.22 -17.51
CA LYS A 276 -57.66 51.06 -17.57
C LYS A 276 -56.76 51.02 -16.33
N LEU A 277 -56.66 49.85 -15.72
CA LEU A 277 -55.69 49.51 -14.68
C LEU A 277 -54.68 48.53 -15.26
N ILE A 278 -53.41 48.70 -14.91
CA ILE A 278 -52.33 47.74 -15.18
C ILE A 278 -51.72 47.34 -13.83
N LYS A 279 -51.49 46.04 -13.65
CA LYS A 279 -50.91 45.44 -12.46
C LYS A 279 -49.65 44.65 -12.81
N SER A 280 -48.60 44.87 -12.06
CA SER A 280 -47.30 44.20 -12.23
C SER A 280 -46.76 43.64 -10.91
N ASP A 281 -45.83 42.70 -11.00
CA ASP A 281 -44.96 42.28 -9.91
C ASP A 281 -43.84 43.32 -9.73
N LEU A 282 -43.64 43.80 -8.49
CA LEU A 282 -42.69 44.88 -8.20
C LEU A 282 -41.22 44.54 -8.52
N ASP A 283 -40.81 43.28 -8.37
CA ASP A 283 -39.40 42.91 -8.61
C ASP A 283 -39.05 42.81 -10.10
N THR A 284 -40.00 42.36 -10.93
CA THR A 284 -39.75 42.00 -12.34
C THR A 284 -40.40 42.93 -13.36
N GLY A 285 -41.38 43.74 -12.94
CA GLY A 285 -42.24 44.51 -13.85
C GLY A 285 -43.13 43.65 -14.75
N LEU A 286 -43.18 42.33 -14.54
CA LEU A 286 -44.02 41.43 -15.33
C LEU A 286 -45.49 41.56 -14.94
N PRO A 287 -46.45 41.37 -15.87
CA PRO A 287 -47.85 41.61 -15.57
C PRO A 287 -48.44 40.55 -14.63
N LEU A 288 -49.23 41.01 -13.65
CA LEU A 288 -49.76 40.17 -12.57
C LEU A 288 -51.27 39.91 -12.75
N ALA A 289 -51.59 38.71 -13.24
CA ALA A 289 -52.95 38.21 -13.42
C ALA A 289 -53.62 37.82 -12.09
N GLY A 290 -54.95 37.72 -12.08
CA GLY A 290 -55.70 37.19 -10.93
C GLY A 290 -55.89 38.14 -9.74
N VAL A 291 -55.42 39.38 -9.83
CA VAL A 291 -55.60 40.39 -8.77
C VAL A 291 -56.97 41.03 -8.90
N LYS A 292 -57.76 41.01 -7.82
CA LYS A 292 -59.12 41.54 -7.78
C LYS A 292 -59.14 42.98 -7.30
N PHE A 293 -59.82 43.83 -8.06
CA PHE A 293 -60.05 45.24 -7.75
C PHE A 293 -61.53 45.58 -7.61
N GLU A 294 -61.78 46.65 -6.86
CA GLU A 294 -63.09 47.28 -6.73
C GLU A 294 -62.97 48.78 -7.02
N LEU A 295 -63.86 49.29 -7.87
CA LEU A 295 -64.00 50.69 -8.25
C LEU A 295 -65.34 51.24 -7.76
N ALA A 296 -65.37 52.46 -7.23
CA ALA A 296 -66.60 53.14 -6.79
C ALA A 296 -66.56 54.67 -7.03
N LEU A 297 -67.73 55.31 -6.90
CA LEU A 297 -67.91 56.76 -6.94
C LEU A 297 -67.72 57.43 -5.57
N ASP A 298 -67.65 56.64 -4.49
CA ASP A 298 -67.48 57.12 -3.11
C ASP A 298 -66.47 56.27 -2.32
N LYS A 299 -65.84 56.89 -1.31
CA LYS A 299 -64.79 56.24 -0.51
C LYS A 299 -65.28 55.11 0.41
N SER A 300 -66.60 54.93 0.56
CA SER A 300 -67.18 53.78 1.29
C SER A 300 -67.64 52.64 0.37
N PHE A 301 -67.38 52.76 -0.95
CA PHE A 301 -67.70 51.76 -1.97
C PHE A 301 -69.20 51.37 -2.03
N SER A 302 -70.06 52.33 -1.71
CA SER A 302 -71.52 52.19 -1.63
C SER A 302 -72.26 52.57 -2.92
N GLN A 303 -71.62 53.34 -3.81
CA GLN A 303 -72.19 53.89 -5.04
C GLN A 303 -71.29 53.63 -6.25
N GLY A 304 -71.89 53.30 -7.39
CA GLY A 304 -71.16 53.03 -8.64
C GLY A 304 -70.24 51.80 -8.59
N ARG A 305 -70.37 50.96 -7.57
CA ARG A 305 -69.53 49.78 -7.28
C ARG A 305 -69.39 48.85 -8.50
N ARG A 306 -68.16 48.62 -8.94
CA ARG A 306 -67.79 47.61 -9.96
C ARG A 306 -66.60 46.80 -9.46
N GLU A 307 -66.65 45.48 -9.60
CA GLU A 307 -65.52 44.59 -9.34
C GLU A 307 -64.95 44.05 -10.65
N ALA A 308 -63.64 43.79 -10.70
CA ALA A 308 -62.98 43.12 -11.81
C ALA A 308 -61.71 42.39 -11.33
N VAL A 309 -61.15 41.52 -12.17
CA VAL A 309 -59.92 40.75 -11.89
C VAL A 309 -58.96 40.91 -13.07
N THR A 310 -57.66 41.06 -12.81
CA THR A 310 -56.64 41.27 -13.85
C THR A 310 -56.50 40.05 -14.75
N ASP A 311 -56.42 40.30 -16.06
CA ASP A 311 -56.24 39.26 -17.08
C ASP A 311 -54.78 38.76 -17.15
N SER A 312 -54.47 37.89 -18.12
CA SER A 312 -53.11 37.37 -18.35
C SER A 312 -52.07 38.41 -18.80
N LYS A 313 -52.47 39.68 -18.95
CA LYS A 313 -51.60 40.84 -19.20
C LYS A 313 -51.62 41.82 -18.02
N GLY A 314 -52.15 41.42 -16.86
CA GLY A 314 -52.28 42.30 -15.70
C GLY A 314 -53.32 43.41 -15.87
N GLU A 315 -54.19 43.34 -16.88
CA GLU A 315 -55.08 44.46 -17.24
C GLU A 315 -56.50 44.30 -16.69
N ILE A 316 -57.10 45.43 -16.30
CA ILE A 316 -58.55 45.60 -16.12
C ILE A 316 -58.98 46.85 -16.91
N VAL A 317 -60.16 46.83 -17.53
CA VAL A 317 -60.76 48.02 -18.16
C VAL A 317 -62.18 48.23 -17.65
N PHE A 318 -62.39 49.31 -16.90
CA PHE A 318 -63.71 49.81 -16.52
C PHE A 318 -64.22 50.79 -17.59
N SER A 319 -64.94 50.26 -18.58
CA SER A 319 -65.57 51.04 -19.66
C SER A 319 -66.95 51.61 -19.28
N GLU A 320 -67.54 52.45 -20.13
CA GLU A 320 -68.89 53.00 -19.94
C GLU A 320 -69.09 53.68 -18.57
N LEU A 321 -68.17 54.57 -18.20
CA LEU A 321 -68.27 55.35 -16.97
C LEU A 321 -69.09 56.63 -17.23
N GLU A 322 -70.27 56.69 -16.60
CA GLU A 322 -71.20 57.82 -16.63
C GLU A 322 -70.75 58.90 -15.63
N LEU A 323 -69.72 59.66 -15.98
CA LEU A 323 -69.09 60.65 -15.09
C LEU A 323 -69.71 62.05 -15.22
N ALA A 324 -69.59 62.82 -14.14
CA ALA A 324 -69.76 64.28 -14.14
C ALA A 324 -68.38 64.99 -14.22
N GLN A 325 -68.37 66.31 -14.39
CA GLN A 325 -67.14 67.11 -14.35
C GLN A 325 -66.41 66.94 -13.00
N ASN A 326 -65.10 66.71 -13.04
CA ASN A 326 -64.24 66.53 -11.86
C ASN A 326 -64.75 65.43 -10.89
N THR A 327 -65.20 64.29 -11.45
CA THR A 327 -65.57 63.13 -10.63
C THR A 327 -64.30 62.51 -10.05
N THR A 328 -64.36 62.08 -8.78
CA THR A 328 -63.29 61.29 -8.16
C THR A 328 -63.77 59.85 -8.05
N LEU A 329 -63.05 58.92 -8.67
CA LEU A 329 -63.25 57.50 -8.50
C LEU A 329 -62.34 56.99 -7.37
N TYR A 330 -62.81 55.97 -6.66
CA TYR A 330 -62.07 55.29 -5.60
C TYR A 330 -61.79 53.87 -6.04
N LEU A 331 -60.51 53.49 -6.05
CA LEU A 331 -60.03 52.17 -6.46
C LEU A 331 -59.31 51.52 -5.28
N ARG A 332 -59.59 50.24 -4.98
CA ARG A 332 -58.82 49.44 -4.02
C ARG A 332 -58.61 48.02 -4.51
N GLU A 333 -57.52 47.40 -4.06
CA GLU A 333 -57.35 45.96 -4.17
C GLU A 333 -58.24 45.24 -3.15
N ILE A 334 -58.65 44.02 -3.48
CA ILE A 334 -59.50 43.14 -2.66
C ILE A 334 -58.78 41.83 -2.34
N SER A 335 -58.00 41.31 -3.30
CA SER A 335 -57.20 40.09 -3.14
C SER A 335 -56.19 39.97 -4.28
N THR A 336 -54.98 39.49 -3.99
CA THR A 336 -53.92 39.15 -4.95
C THR A 336 -53.71 37.62 -4.99
N PRO A 337 -53.06 37.03 -6.02
CA PRO A 337 -52.57 35.67 -5.97
C PRO A 337 -51.70 35.38 -4.74
N LYS A 338 -51.55 34.09 -4.42
CA LYS A 338 -50.72 33.61 -3.32
C LYS A 338 -49.28 34.11 -3.46
N ASN A 339 -48.61 34.31 -2.32
CA ASN A 339 -47.24 34.85 -2.24
C ASN A 339 -47.10 36.31 -2.68
N TYR A 340 -48.17 37.12 -2.56
CA TYR A 340 -48.13 38.58 -2.71
C TYR A 340 -48.89 39.25 -1.57
N LYS A 341 -48.44 40.42 -1.13
CA LYS A 341 -49.08 41.20 -0.07
C LYS A 341 -50.16 42.11 -0.69
N VAL A 342 -51.39 42.01 -0.19
CA VAL A 342 -52.54 42.82 -0.66
C VAL A 342 -52.31 44.30 -0.35
N ASP A 343 -52.32 45.18 -1.35
CA ASP A 343 -52.29 46.62 -1.10
C ASP A 343 -53.66 47.10 -0.58
N ASN A 344 -53.70 47.52 0.69
CA ASN A 344 -54.90 48.04 1.34
C ASN A 344 -55.13 49.55 1.05
N THR A 345 -54.30 50.16 0.19
CA THR A 345 -54.43 51.56 -0.22
C THR A 345 -55.69 51.79 -1.06
N ILE A 346 -56.41 52.88 -0.75
CA ILE A 346 -57.50 53.39 -1.58
C ILE A 346 -56.94 54.52 -2.45
N HIS A 347 -56.81 54.29 -3.76
CA HIS A 347 -56.35 55.30 -4.70
C HIS A 347 -57.51 56.22 -5.14
N GLU A 348 -57.27 57.53 -5.16
CA GLU A 348 -58.25 58.54 -5.57
C GLU A 348 -57.97 59.04 -7.00
N ILE A 349 -58.79 58.61 -7.96
CA ILE A 349 -58.55 58.80 -9.39
C ILE A 349 -59.55 59.84 -9.91
N ARG A 350 -59.10 61.10 -10.06
CA ARG A 350 -59.90 62.16 -10.70
C ARG A 350 -59.99 61.96 -12.20
N MET A 351 -61.21 62.10 -12.74
CA MET A 351 -61.55 61.99 -14.16
C MET A 351 -62.71 62.93 -14.53
N ASN A 352 -62.75 63.36 -15.79
CA ASN A 352 -63.82 64.11 -16.41
C ASN A 352 -64.59 63.26 -17.45
N PRO A 353 -65.74 63.72 -17.95
CA PRO A 353 -66.50 63.00 -18.97
C PRO A 353 -65.74 62.96 -20.31
N GLY A 354 -65.64 61.77 -20.92
CA GLY A 354 -64.90 61.55 -22.17
C GLY A 354 -63.38 61.41 -22.02
N GLU A 355 -62.86 61.28 -20.79
CA GLU A 355 -61.46 60.93 -20.54
C GLU A 355 -61.27 59.41 -20.51
N ASP A 356 -60.31 58.92 -21.28
CA ASP A 356 -59.73 57.59 -21.12
C ASP A 356 -58.43 57.72 -20.33
N LYS A 357 -58.26 56.92 -19.26
CA LYS A 357 -57.13 57.04 -18.33
C LYS A 357 -56.51 55.69 -18.03
N VAL A 358 -55.18 55.65 -17.93
CA VAL A 358 -54.42 54.50 -17.40
C VAL A 358 -54.00 54.80 -15.96
N PHE A 359 -54.08 53.78 -15.10
CA PHE A 359 -53.51 53.76 -13.76
C PHE A 359 -52.66 52.50 -13.62
N GLU A 360 -51.50 52.60 -12.97
CA GLU A 360 -50.50 51.54 -12.89
C GLU A 360 -50.10 51.37 -11.41
N VAL A 361 -50.04 50.13 -10.92
CA VAL A 361 -49.68 49.84 -9.52
C VAL A 361 -49.05 48.46 -9.37
N ASP A 362 -47.85 48.39 -8.81
CA ASP A 362 -47.12 47.13 -8.58
C ASP A 362 -47.60 46.41 -7.31
N ASN A 363 -47.44 45.08 -7.22
CA ASN A 363 -47.66 44.32 -5.98
C ASN A 363 -46.35 43.78 -5.43
N ILE A 364 -46.24 43.84 -4.10
CA ILE A 364 -45.08 43.41 -3.35
C ILE A 364 -45.19 41.88 -3.15
N PRO A 365 -44.27 41.07 -3.69
CA PRO A 365 -44.26 39.64 -3.43
C PRO A 365 -43.84 39.35 -1.98
N GLU A 366 -44.32 38.23 -1.45
CA GLU A 366 -43.90 37.72 -0.16
C GLU A 366 -42.48 37.14 -0.23
N ARG A 367 -41.73 37.33 0.86
CA ARG A 367 -40.34 36.91 1.00
C ARG A 367 -40.18 36.10 2.28
N GLY A 368 -39.15 35.27 2.33
CA GLY A 368 -38.77 34.47 3.49
C GLY A 368 -37.26 34.24 3.49
N HIS A 369 -36.76 33.57 4.52
CA HIS A 369 -35.32 33.37 4.72
C HIS A 369 -35.02 31.87 4.82
N LEU A 370 -33.88 31.44 4.29
CA LEU A 370 -33.36 30.08 4.50
C LEU A 370 -32.11 30.17 5.37
N LEU A 371 -32.15 29.52 6.53
CA LEU A 371 -30.98 29.26 7.36
C LEU A 371 -30.52 27.83 7.11
N ILE A 372 -29.28 27.66 6.66
CA ILE A 372 -28.59 26.37 6.67
C ILE A 372 -27.74 26.34 7.94
N LYS A 373 -27.80 25.23 8.69
CA LYS A 373 -26.85 24.93 9.76
C LYS A 373 -26.02 23.72 9.40
N LYS A 374 -24.74 23.77 9.75
CA LYS A 374 -23.75 22.77 9.41
C LYS A 374 -23.06 22.28 10.68
N TYR A 375 -23.25 21.00 10.96
CA TYR A 375 -22.60 20.33 12.08
C TYR A 375 -21.66 19.23 11.59
N ASP A 376 -20.72 18.91 12.46
CA ASP A 376 -20.03 17.64 12.53
C ASP A 376 -21.03 16.50 12.78
N GLN A 377 -20.82 15.35 12.15
CA GLN A 377 -21.76 14.23 12.21
C GLN A 377 -21.66 13.44 13.53
N ASP A 378 -20.45 13.22 14.02
CA ASP A 378 -20.18 12.26 15.09
C ASP A 378 -20.29 12.90 16.48
N THR A 379 -20.13 14.23 16.59
CA THR A 379 -20.44 15.02 17.79
C THR A 379 -21.86 15.61 17.80
N ASP A 380 -22.63 15.46 16.71
CA ASP A 380 -23.99 15.99 16.49
C ASP A 380 -24.16 17.53 16.63
N THR A 381 -23.10 18.25 17.06
CA THR A 381 -23.22 19.60 17.66
C THR A 381 -22.04 20.53 17.43
N ALA A 382 -20.85 20.04 17.07
CA ALA A 382 -19.73 20.92 16.74
C ALA A 382 -20.00 21.63 15.39
N PRO A 383 -19.94 22.97 15.33
CA PRO A 383 -20.21 23.71 14.10
C PRO A 383 -19.04 23.61 13.11
N ILE A 384 -19.35 23.56 11.81
CA ILE A 384 -18.32 23.59 10.75
C ILE A 384 -18.40 24.90 9.95
N GLU A 385 -17.38 25.74 10.13
CA GLU A 385 -17.15 26.94 9.34
C GLU A 385 -16.71 26.61 7.89
N GLY A 386 -17.00 27.50 6.95
CA GLY A 386 -16.40 27.50 5.61
C GLY A 386 -17.04 26.54 4.61
N VAL A 387 -17.90 25.61 5.03
CA VAL A 387 -18.62 24.70 4.11
C VAL A 387 -19.45 25.52 3.14
N ARG A 388 -19.16 25.36 1.84
CA ARG A 388 -19.74 26.13 0.76
C ARG A 388 -20.97 25.42 0.22
N PHE A 389 -22.12 26.07 0.38
CA PHE A 389 -23.39 25.63 -0.15
C PHE A 389 -23.71 26.28 -1.49
N GLN A 390 -24.49 25.57 -2.29
CA GLN A 390 -25.21 26.08 -3.44
C GLN A 390 -26.71 25.86 -3.23
N ILE A 391 -27.51 26.90 -3.42
CA ILE A 391 -28.98 26.80 -3.44
C ILE A 391 -29.52 27.15 -4.83
N ALA A 392 -30.63 26.54 -5.23
CA ALA A 392 -31.30 26.79 -6.51
C ALA A 392 -32.82 26.58 -6.44
N ARG A 393 -33.51 26.99 -7.50
CA ARG A 393 -34.97 26.87 -7.70
C ARG A 393 -35.37 25.66 -8.57
N ASN A 394 -34.39 24.83 -8.96
CA ASN A 394 -34.58 23.57 -9.66
C ASN A 394 -33.48 22.55 -9.33
N GLU A 395 -33.80 21.27 -9.53
CA GLU A 395 -32.96 20.12 -9.19
C GLU A 395 -31.61 20.09 -9.94
N ASP A 396 -31.56 20.59 -11.18
CA ASP A 396 -30.32 20.69 -11.97
C ASP A 396 -29.39 21.84 -11.52
N PHE A 397 -29.74 22.62 -10.50
CA PHE A 397 -29.01 23.79 -10.02
C PHE A 397 -28.65 24.81 -11.13
N THR A 398 -29.63 25.19 -11.96
CA THR A 398 -29.45 26.12 -13.09
C THR A 398 -30.32 27.38 -13.04
N ILE A 399 -31.32 27.43 -12.16
CA ILE A 399 -32.26 28.56 -12.01
C ILE A 399 -32.16 29.15 -10.61
N GLY A 400 -32.00 30.48 -10.52
CA GLY A 400 -31.97 31.20 -9.24
C GLY A 400 -30.80 30.85 -8.31
N VAL A 401 -29.69 30.39 -8.90
CA VAL A 401 -28.52 29.88 -8.18
C VAL A 401 -27.89 30.96 -7.30
N GLN A 402 -27.63 30.60 -6.04
CA GLN A 402 -26.85 31.41 -5.10
C GLN A 402 -25.87 30.50 -4.34
N GLU A 403 -24.71 31.05 -3.97
CA GLU A 403 -23.65 30.32 -3.28
C GLU A 403 -23.05 31.18 -2.17
N ALA A 404 -22.71 30.53 -1.05
CA ALA A 404 -22.08 31.14 0.12
C ALA A 404 -21.50 30.03 1.03
N SER A 405 -20.72 30.42 2.04
CA SER A 405 -20.17 29.50 3.04
C SER A 405 -20.73 29.78 4.44
N THR A 406 -20.69 28.78 5.31
CA THR A 406 -21.01 28.89 6.75
C THR A 406 -20.00 29.72 7.53
N ASP A 407 -20.47 30.38 8.60
CA ASP A 407 -19.66 31.19 9.54
C ASP A 407 -19.01 30.34 10.66
N GLU A 408 -18.30 30.98 11.59
CA GLU A 408 -17.71 30.39 12.81
C GLU A 408 -18.69 29.55 13.66
N LYS A 409 -20.02 29.67 13.46
CA LYS A 409 -21.07 28.92 14.15
C LYS A 409 -21.72 27.84 13.27
N GLY A 410 -21.17 27.58 12.08
CA GLY A 410 -21.76 26.65 11.13
C GLY A 410 -23.06 27.18 10.51
N GLU A 411 -23.36 28.48 10.63
CA GLU A 411 -24.61 29.08 10.16
C GLU A 411 -24.43 29.78 8.81
N LEU A 412 -25.41 29.62 7.92
CA LEU A 412 -25.48 30.33 6.63
C LEU A 412 -26.91 30.80 6.36
N LEU A 413 -27.11 32.12 6.33
CA LEU A 413 -28.40 32.75 6.05
C LEU A 413 -28.48 33.26 4.60
N PHE A 414 -29.49 32.79 3.86
CA PHE A 414 -29.97 33.40 2.61
C PHE A 414 -31.24 34.22 2.91
N PRO A 415 -31.15 35.56 3.04
CA PRO A 415 -32.29 36.40 3.39
C PRO A 415 -33.15 36.79 2.17
N ASP A 416 -34.35 37.30 2.45
CA ASP A 416 -35.23 38.01 1.51
C ASP A 416 -35.56 37.26 0.20
N LEU A 417 -35.53 35.92 0.24
CA LEU A 417 -35.84 35.07 -0.90
C LEU A 417 -37.32 35.19 -1.27
N LYS A 418 -37.60 35.60 -2.51
CA LYS A 418 -38.94 35.68 -3.10
C LYS A 418 -39.63 34.31 -3.11
N LEU A 419 -40.83 34.21 -2.57
CA LEU A 419 -41.68 33.02 -2.66
C LEU A 419 -42.38 32.97 -4.03
N LEU A 420 -42.21 31.89 -4.81
CA LEU A 420 -43.08 31.59 -5.97
C LEU A 420 -44.04 30.43 -5.66
N GLU A 421 -45.17 30.37 -6.38
CA GLU A 421 -46.23 29.41 -6.08
C GLU A 421 -45.83 27.98 -6.50
N GLY A 422 -45.86 27.05 -5.55
CA GLY A 422 -45.47 25.65 -5.77
C GLY A 422 -43.96 25.40 -5.82
N GLU A 423 -43.15 26.43 -5.56
CA GLU A 423 -41.68 26.37 -5.66
C GLU A 423 -41.02 25.68 -4.46
N THR A 424 -39.95 24.94 -4.76
CA THR A 424 -39.05 24.30 -3.79
C THR A 424 -37.65 24.87 -3.99
N ILE A 425 -36.99 25.24 -2.89
CA ILE A 425 -35.55 25.54 -2.88
C ILE A 425 -34.80 24.22 -2.67
N TYR A 426 -33.83 23.97 -3.54
CA TYR A 426 -32.89 22.85 -3.46
C TYR A 426 -31.58 23.39 -2.88
N ALA A 427 -30.97 22.66 -1.95
CA ALA A 427 -29.71 23.02 -1.32
C ALA A 427 -28.76 21.81 -1.33
N ARG A 428 -27.48 22.04 -1.63
CA ARG A 428 -26.41 21.03 -1.54
C ARG A 428 -25.08 21.66 -1.16
N GLU A 429 -24.16 20.84 -0.73
CA GLU A 429 -22.75 21.24 -0.57
C GLU A 429 -22.03 21.19 -1.92
N ILE A 430 -21.04 22.06 -2.09
CA ILE A 430 -20.16 22.11 -3.27
C ILE A 430 -18.67 22.21 -2.92
N ALA A 431 -18.33 22.49 -1.65
CA ALA A 431 -16.99 22.30 -1.08
C ALA A 431 -17.07 22.29 0.47
N VAL A 432 -16.15 21.56 1.11
CA VAL A 432 -15.99 21.47 2.58
C VAL A 432 -14.55 21.83 2.97
N PRO A 433 -14.26 22.15 4.25
CA PRO A 433 -12.89 22.20 4.76
C PRO A 433 -12.12 20.90 4.50
N ALA A 434 -10.78 20.99 4.48
CA ALA A 434 -9.92 19.85 4.15
C ALA A 434 -10.14 18.64 5.08
N ASP A 435 -10.48 18.91 6.34
CA ASP A 435 -10.65 17.95 7.43
C ASP A 435 -11.90 17.04 7.28
N TYR A 436 -12.85 17.38 6.39
CA TYR A 436 -14.15 16.70 6.27
C TYR A 436 -14.35 15.99 4.92
N ILE A 437 -15.26 15.01 4.92
CA ILE A 437 -15.77 14.38 3.71
C ILE A 437 -16.91 15.24 3.14
N LEU A 438 -17.01 15.36 1.81
CA LEU A 438 -18.10 16.10 1.14
C LEU A 438 -19.33 15.20 0.96
N ASP A 439 -20.47 15.56 1.55
CA ASP A 439 -21.75 14.92 1.22
C ASP A 439 -22.38 15.61 -0.02
N PRO A 440 -22.56 14.90 -1.15
CA PRO A 440 -23.26 15.43 -2.33
C PRO A 440 -24.79 15.45 -2.19
N SER A 441 -25.37 15.10 -1.03
CA SER A 441 -26.83 15.05 -0.85
C SER A 441 -27.52 16.39 -1.10
N VAL A 442 -28.76 16.29 -1.60
CA VAL A 442 -29.61 17.45 -1.90
C VAL A 442 -30.77 17.47 -0.92
N GLN A 443 -30.80 18.47 -0.04
CA GLN A 443 -31.97 18.75 0.79
C GLN A 443 -32.90 19.75 0.10
N THR A 444 -34.18 19.72 0.47
CA THR A 444 -35.22 20.56 -0.17
C THR A 444 -36.13 21.21 0.87
N VAL A 445 -36.55 22.45 0.61
CA VAL A 445 -37.38 23.23 1.53
C VAL A 445 -38.35 24.15 0.78
N GLN A 446 -39.52 24.39 1.37
CA GLN A 446 -40.45 25.41 0.91
C GLN A 446 -40.39 26.62 1.84
N LEU A 447 -40.16 27.81 1.26
CA LEU A 447 -40.10 29.08 1.98
C LEU A 447 -41.49 29.45 2.55
N LYS A 448 -41.48 30.21 3.63
CA LYS A 448 -42.69 30.72 4.30
C LYS A 448 -42.60 32.24 4.44
N ALA A 449 -43.73 32.92 4.24
CA ALA A 449 -43.79 34.38 4.25
C ALA A 449 -43.39 34.95 5.63
N ASP A 450 -42.49 35.93 5.62
CA ASP A 450 -41.93 36.62 6.79
C ASP A 450 -41.40 35.66 7.87
N GLN A 451 -40.86 34.50 7.46
CA GLN A 451 -40.30 33.46 8.34
C GLN A 451 -38.94 32.96 7.83
N THR A 452 -38.09 32.55 8.78
CA THR A 452 -36.91 31.72 8.50
C THR A 452 -37.32 30.25 8.51
N VAL A 453 -36.94 29.50 7.48
CA VAL A 453 -36.97 28.03 7.47
C VAL A 453 -35.55 27.49 7.56
N GLU A 454 -35.39 26.33 8.20
CA GLU A 454 -34.08 25.76 8.55
C GLU A 454 -33.83 24.44 7.81
N LEU A 455 -32.58 24.23 7.35
CA LEU A 455 -32.04 22.95 6.90
C LEU A 455 -30.78 22.65 7.71
N ILE A 456 -30.52 21.37 7.99
CA ILE A 456 -29.39 20.92 8.82
C ILE A 456 -28.60 19.86 8.04
N PHE A 457 -27.30 20.11 7.84
CA PHE A 457 -26.39 19.21 7.12
C PHE A 457 -25.28 18.71 8.05
N GLN A 458 -24.95 17.42 7.96
CA GLN A 458 -23.97 16.73 8.81
C GLN A 458 -22.93 16.03 7.94
N ASN A 459 -21.65 16.13 8.29
CA ASN A 459 -20.56 15.48 7.56
C ASN A 459 -19.62 14.78 8.53
N GLU A 460 -19.21 13.59 8.12
CA GLU A 460 -18.15 12.78 8.70
C GLU A 460 -16.81 13.53 8.62
N MET A 461 -16.11 13.65 9.76
CA MET A 461 -14.72 14.08 9.79
C MET A 461 -13.84 12.96 9.23
N LYS A 462 -12.78 13.30 8.51
CA LYS A 462 -11.83 12.27 8.07
C LYS A 462 -11.09 11.68 9.27
N THR A 463 -11.06 10.36 9.33
CA THR A 463 -10.13 9.65 10.22
C THR A 463 -8.70 9.78 9.71
N ALA A 464 -7.73 9.60 10.60
CA ALA A 464 -6.31 9.42 10.24
C ALA A 464 -5.96 7.92 10.16
N SER A 465 -4.77 7.60 9.67
CA SER A 465 -4.19 6.27 9.75
C SER A 465 -2.70 6.33 10.06
N VAL A 466 -2.23 5.33 10.82
CA VAL A 466 -0.81 5.11 11.09
C VAL A 466 -0.44 3.75 10.53
N SER A 467 0.61 3.70 9.74
CA SER A 467 1.24 2.47 9.26
C SER A 467 2.69 2.42 9.73
N LEU A 468 3.23 1.22 9.91
CA LEU A 468 4.65 1.03 10.21
C LEU A 468 5.24 -0.16 9.48
N ILE A 469 6.53 -0.05 9.16
CA ILE A 469 7.34 -1.09 8.53
C ILE A 469 8.42 -1.52 9.53
N LYS A 470 8.28 -2.76 10.01
CA LYS A 470 9.12 -3.38 11.03
C LYS A 470 10.22 -4.23 10.39
N HIS A 471 11.48 -3.96 10.74
CA HIS A 471 12.64 -4.62 10.12
C HIS A 471 13.77 -4.96 11.10
N ASP A 472 14.65 -5.88 10.69
CA ASP A 472 15.91 -6.20 11.37
C ASP A 472 16.92 -5.07 11.11
N VAL A 473 17.49 -4.50 12.18
CA VAL A 473 18.37 -3.31 12.12
C VAL A 473 19.72 -3.55 11.44
N GLU A 474 20.10 -4.81 11.20
CA GLU A 474 21.41 -5.23 10.68
C GLU A 474 21.35 -5.64 9.20
N THR A 475 20.21 -6.18 8.77
CA THR A 475 19.97 -6.74 7.43
C THR A 475 18.95 -5.93 6.61
N GLY A 476 18.10 -5.14 7.26
CA GLY A 476 16.99 -4.42 6.61
C GLY A 476 15.85 -5.33 6.13
N LEU A 477 15.84 -6.60 6.52
CA LEU A 477 14.76 -7.53 6.18
C LEU A 477 13.52 -7.32 7.06
N PRO A 478 12.30 -7.52 6.52
CA PRO A 478 11.07 -7.37 7.29
C PRO A 478 10.96 -8.40 8.42
N LEU A 479 10.36 -8.00 9.54
CA LEU A 479 10.11 -8.86 10.70
C LEU A 479 8.61 -9.00 10.96
N ALA A 480 8.15 -10.24 11.09
CA ALA A 480 6.79 -10.57 11.49
C ALA A 480 6.70 -10.83 13.00
N GLY A 481 5.49 -10.80 13.57
CA GLY A 481 5.22 -11.19 14.95
C GLY A 481 5.54 -10.14 16.02
N ALA A 482 6.21 -9.03 15.68
CA ALA A 482 6.23 -7.85 16.55
C ALA A 482 4.80 -7.33 16.75
N THR A 483 4.40 -7.06 17.99
CA THR A 483 3.10 -6.45 18.31
C THR A 483 3.26 -5.03 18.84
N PHE A 484 2.36 -4.16 18.40
CA PHE A 484 2.36 -2.72 18.68
C PHE A 484 1.02 -2.27 19.22
N GLU A 485 1.06 -1.38 20.21
CA GLU A 485 -0.11 -0.74 20.81
C GLU A 485 -0.15 0.74 20.42
N LEU A 486 -1.32 1.21 19.99
CA LEU A 486 -1.62 2.61 19.70
C LEU A 486 -2.62 3.12 20.76
N ALA A 487 -2.32 4.24 21.42
CA ALA A 487 -3.12 4.83 22.50
C ALA A 487 -3.33 6.34 22.36
N GLN A 488 -4.32 6.87 23.09
CA GLN A 488 -4.62 8.31 23.17
C GLN A 488 -3.74 9.06 24.19
N ASP A 489 -3.11 8.33 25.12
CA ASP A 489 -2.32 8.87 26.23
C ASP A 489 -0.93 8.22 26.35
N PRO A 490 0.10 8.93 26.86
CA PRO A 490 1.46 8.39 26.94
C PRO A 490 1.63 7.30 28.01
N ASP A 491 0.68 7.17 28.95
CA ASP A 491 0.65 6.10 29.95
C ASP A 491 -0.07 4.83 29.44
N PHE A 492 -0.60 4.85 28.20
CA PHE A 492 -1.34 3.76 27.54
C PHE A 492 -2.54 3.24 28.36
N THR A 493 -3.23 4.13 29.07
CA THR A 493 -4.46 3.80 29.82
C THR A 493 -5.73 3.89 28.96
N LEU A 494 -5.64 4.56 27.80
CA LEU A 494 -6.67 4.75 26.79
C LEU A 494 -6.19 4.18 25.44
N GLY A 495 -5.90 2.87 25.43
CA GLY A 495 -5.56 2.12 24.23
C GLY A 495 -6.66 2.18 23.17
N LEU A 496 -6.27 2.46 21.92
CA LEU A 496 -7.15 2.58 20.76
C LEU A 496 -7.15 1.29 19.95
N GLN A 497 -5.96 0.77 19.60
CA GLN A 497 -5.78 -0.39 18.73
C GLN A 497 -4.51 -1.16 19.08
N VAL A 498 -4.48 -2.46 18.77
CA VAL A 498 -3.27 -3.31 18.83
C VAL A 498 -3.14 -4.03 17.48
N GLY A 499 -1.91 -4.13 16.95
CA GLY A 499 -1.62 -4.78 15.68
C GLY A 499 -0.36 -5.62 15.74
N GLU A 500 -0.25 -6.61 14.85
CA GLU A 500 0.88 -7.52 14.70
C GLU A 500 1.47 -7.40 13.30
N SER A 501 2.80 -7.37 13.21
CA SER A 501 3.55 -7.26 11.95
C SER A 501 3.41 -8.51 11.09
N ASN A 502 3.03 -8.31 9.83
CA ASN A 502 2.84 -9.38 8.85
C ASN A 502 4.19 -9.90 8.27
N SER A 503 4.15 -10.86 7.34
CA SER A 503 5.36 -11.41 6.69
C SER A 503 6.14 -10.42 5.80
N ALA A 504 5.64 -9.19 5.63
CA ALA A 504 6.32 -8.07 4.98
C ALA A 504 6.73 -6.97 5.98
N GLY A 505 6.55 -7.20 7.30
CA GLY A 505 6.87 -6.26 8.37
C GLY A 505 5.82 -5.18 8.59
N GLU A 506 4.70 -5.22 7.87
CA GLU A 506 3.73 -4.12 7.84
C GLU A 506 2.69 -4.27 8.95
N ILE A 507 2.35 -3.15 9.60
CA ILE A 507 1.13 -2.98 10.41
C ILE A 507 0.39 -1.74 9.90
N ILE A 508 -0.94 -1.79 9.90
CA ILE A 508 -1.80 -0.65 9.59
C ILE A 508 -2.83 -0.49 10.71
N PHE A 509 -2.90 0.71 11.28
CA PHE A 509 -3.90 1.18 12.22
C PHE A 509 -4.84 2.16 11.47
N PRO A 510 -5.92 1.65 10.84
CA PRO A 510 -6.84 2.48 10.07
C PRO A 510 -7.87 3.16 10.97
N ASN A 511 -8.59 4.16 10.42
CA ASN A 511 -9.77 4.75 11.03
C ASN A 511 -9.53 5.34 12.44
N ILE A 512 -8.40 6.03 12.63
CA ILE A 512 -8.08 6.71 13.89
C ILE A 512 -8.97 7.94 14.04
N ASP A 513 -9.77 7.95 15.10
CA ASP A 513 -10.71 9.02 15.45
C ASP A 513 -9.95 10.29 15.89
N CYS A 514 -10.08 11.36 15.10
CA CYS A 514 -9.44 12.65 15.34
C CYS A 514 -10.23 13.57 16.29
N HIS A 515 -11.44 13.20 16.71
CA HIS A 515 -12.19 13.89 17.76
C HIS A 515 -11.59 13.62 19.15
N LEU A 516 -10.92 12.47 19.32
CA LEU A 516 -10.23 12.09 20.56
C LEU A 516 -8.99 12.94 20.84
N GLY A 517 -8.36 13.50 19.81
CA GLY A 517 -7.21 14.38 19.94
C GLY A 517 -6.42 14.51 18.64
N ARG A 518 -5.43 15.41 18.65
CA ARG A 518 -4.44 15.57 17.56
C ARG A 518 -3.11 14.88 17.86
N THR A 519 -3.06 14.05 18.89
CA THR A 519 -1.86 13.36 19.34
C THR A 519 -2.22 11.93 19.72
N VAL A 520 -1.44 10.96 19.24
CA VAL A 520 -1.52 9.55 19.61
C VAL A 520 -0.12 9.01 19.90
N TYR A 521 -0.06 7.95 20.70
CA TYR A 521 1.19 7.35 21.17
C TYR A 521 1.27 5.90 20.71
N ILE A 522 2.42 5.47 20.21
CA ILE A 522 2.66 4.09 19.76
C ILE A 522 3.94 3.53 20.40
N ARG A 523 3.91 2.24 20.77
CA ARG A 523 5.06 1.49 21.30
C ARG A 523 5.02 0.04 20.81
N GLU A 524 6.18 -0.62 20.77
CA GLU A 524 6.21 -2.09 20.74
C GLU A 524 5.81 -2.63 22.13
N ILE A 525 5.06 -3.73 22.18
CA ILE A 525 4.69 -4.41 23.43
C ILE A 525 5.19 -5.87 23.48
N GLU A 526 5.48 -6.47 22.32
CA GLU A 526 6.12 -7.78 22.19
C GLU A 526 7.00 -7.78 20.94
N ALA A 527 8.25 -8.20 21.08
CA ALA A 527 9.20 -8.29 19.97
C ALA A 527 8.95 -9.56 19.13
N PRO A 528 9.43 -9.60 17.87
CA PRO A 528 9.61 -10.86 17.15
C PRO A 528 10.50 -11.81 17.97
N GLN A 529 10.22 -13.12 17.88
CA GLN A 529 11.06 -14.13 18.54
C GLN A 529 12.53 -13.99 18.08
N TYR A 530 13.47 -14.05 19.03
CA TYR A 530 14.90 -13.81 18.83
C TYR A 530 15.31 -12.34 18.56
N TYR A 531 14.50 -11.35 18.97
CA TYR A 531 14.84 -9.92 18.89
C TYR A 531 14.57 -9.16 20.20
N ASP A 532 15.43 -8.19 20.51
CA ASP A 532 15.29 -7.28 21.65
C ASP A 532 13.97 -6.48 21.55
N LEU A 533 13.26 -6.26 22.66
CA LEU A 533 12.07 -5.39 22.71
C LEU A 533 12.44 -3.91 22.68
N ASP A 534 11.81 -3.14 21.79
CA ASP A 534 11.97 -1.69 21.70
C ASP A 534 10.79 -0.95 22.37
N ASP A 535 10.85 -0.82 23.71
CA ASP A 535 9.78 -0.21 24.52
C ASP A 535 9.63 1.31 24.37
N ARG A 536 10.34 1.93 23.42
CA ARG A 536 10.30 3.36 23.14
C ARG A 536 8.91 3.81 22.71
N VAL A 537 8.35 4.76 23.46
CA VAL A 537 7.11 5.44 23.12
C VAL A 537 7.37 6.53 22.07
N HIS A 538 6.68 6.44 20.94
CA HIS A 538 6.67 7.45 19.90
C HIS A 538 5.38 8.29 19.98
N GLU A 539 5.54 9.60 20.10
CA GLU A 539 4.46 10.59 20.03
C GLU A 539 4.24 11.02 18.58
N LEU A 540 2.99 10.97 18.10
CA LEU A 540 2.61 11.31 16.72
C LEU A 540 1.54 12.41 16.75
N GLU A 541 1.80 13.54 16.10
CA GLU A 541 0.73 14.48 15.74
C GLU A 541 -0.06 13.94 14.55
N ILE A 542 -1.39 13.96 14.64
CA ILE A 542 -2.33 13.55 13.57
C ILE A 542 -3.31 14.68 13.24
N VAL A 543 -3.64 14.83 11.95
CA VAL A 543 -4.78 15.62 11.47
C VAL A 543 -5.74 14.79 10.60
N PRO A 544 -7.02 15.19 10.50
CA PRO A 544 -8.04 14.47 9.72
C PRO A 544 -7.64 14.17 8.27
N GLY A 545 -7.48 12.89 7.96
CA GLY A 545 -7.08 12.39 6.64
C GLY A 545 -5.58 12.14 6.43
N ASP A 546 -4.77 12.13 7.49
CA ASP A 546 -3.36 11.74 7.41
C ASP A 546 -3.15 10.24 7.13
N GLU A 547 -2.10 9.94 6.37
CA GLU A 547 -1.52 8.60 6.17
C GLU A 547 -0.07 8.62 6.68
N ILE A 548 0.13 8.39 7.98
CA ILE A 548 1.47 8.38 8.59
C ILE A 548 2.15 7.04 8.29
N VAL A 549 3.44 7.09 7.94
CA VAL A 549 4.29 5.91 7.76
C VAL A 549 5.48 6.01 8.71
N LEU A 550 5.72 4.97 9.50
CA LEU A 550 6.85 4.85 10.42
C LEU A 550 7.78 3.71 10.00
N GLU A 551 9.08 3.87 10.23
CA GLU A 551 10.06 2.80 10.12
C GLU A 551 10.57 2.48 11.52
N MET A 552 10.44 1.21 11.93
CA MET A 552 10.79 0.72 13.26
C MET A 552 11.66 -0.54 13.12
N ASN A 553 12.62 -0.73 14.03
CA ASN A 553 13.53 -1.86 13.95
C ASN A 553 14.00 -2.35 15.31
N ASN A 554 14.26 -3.66 15.36
CA ASN A 554 14.86 -4.30 16.52
C ASN A 554 16.22 -4.88 16.16
N ARG A 555 17.04 -5.04 17.18
CA ARG A 555 18.25 -5.82 17.14
C ARG A 555 17.93 -7.29 17.44
N PRO A 556 18.57 -8.26 16.76
CA PRO A 556 18.47 -9.66 17.15
C PRO A 556 19.08 -9.89 18.51
N GLU A 557 18.46 -10.73 19.34
CA GLU A 557 19.03 -11.19 20.60
C GLU A 557 20.41 -11.85 20.37
N ARG A 558 21.30 -11.75 21.35
CA ARG A 558 22.65 -12.31 21.28
C ARG A 558 23.03 -13.05 22.56
N GLY A 559 23.94 -14.02 22.42
CA GLY A 559 24.50 -14.79 23.52
C GLY A 559 25.95 -15.17 23.24
N ASP A 560 26.65 -15.67 24.25
CA ASP A 560 28.06 -16.04 24.12
C ASP A 560 28.25 -17.56 24.28
N LEU A 561 29.28 -18.10 23.64
CA LEU A 561 29.74 -19.48 23.85
C LEU A 561 31.15 -19.49 24.45
N LEU A 562 31.31 -20.19 25.58
CA LEU A 562 32.59 -20.54 26.17
C LEU A 562 32.86 -22.03 25.99
N ILE A 563 33.92 -22.38 25.28
CA ILE A 563 34.44 -23.75 25.21
C ILE A 563 35.62 -23.84 26.18
N LYS A 564 35.64 -24.88 27.03
CA LYS A 564 36.79 -25.20 27.89
C LYS A 564 37.37 -26.55 27.52
N LYS A 565 38.70 -26.62 27.49
CA LYS A 565 39.46 -27.78 27.07
C LYS A 565 40.40 -28.23 28.18
N PHE A 566 40.18 -29.47 28.63
CA PHE A 566 41.01 -30.09 29.65
C PHE A 566 41.72 -31.35 29.14
N ASP A 567 42.77 -31.69 29.84
CA ASP A 567 43.43 -32.98 29.89
C ASP A 567 42.50 -34.00 30.57
N GLN A 568 42.37 -35.20 30.00
CA GLN A 568 41.40 -36.20 30.45
C GLN A 568 41.69 -36.72 31.87
N ASP A 569 42.97 -36.92 32.18
CA ASP A 569 43.41 -37.69 33.35
C ASP A 569 43.92 -36.80 34.50
N THR A 570 44.55 -35.67 34.18
CA THR A 570 45.00 -34.67 35.17
C THR A 570 44.01 -33.53 35.39
N GLY A 571 43.11 -33.27 34.44
CA GLY A 571 42.20 -32.12 34.46
C GLY A 571 42.90 -30.76 34.25
N ALA A 572 44.16 -30.74 33.83
CA ALA A 572 44.89 -29.53 33.47
C ALA A 572 44.29 -28.87 32.20
N PRO A 573 44.35 -27.54 32.05
CA PRO A 573 43.90 -26.87 30.83
C PRO A 573 44.83 -27.14 29.64
N ILE A 574 44.28 -27.25 28.42
CA ILE A 574 45.06 -27.44 27.18
C ILE A 574 44.91 -26.24 26.25
N ALA A 575 46.02 -25.52 26.05
CA ALA A 575 46.15 -24.44 25.07
C ALA A 575 46.35 -24.97 23.64
N GLY A 576 45.89 -24.22 22.63
CA GLY A 576 46.16 -24.49 21.22
C GLY A 576 45.33 -25.62 20.59
N VAL A 577 44.32 -26.16 21.28
CA VAL A 577 43.31 -27.02 20.62
C VAL A 577 42.41 -26.14 19.79
N THR A 578 42.25 -26.49 18.51
CA THR A 578 41.49 -25.70 17.53
C THR A 578 40.13 -26.34 17.31
N PHE A 579 39.10 -25.56 17.58
CA PHE A 579 37.71 -25.89 17.39
C PHE A 579 37.18 -25.20 16.13
N GLU A 580 36.22 -25.86 15.48
CA GLU A 580 35.24 -25.17 14.66
C GLU A 580 33.86 -25.23 15.32
N ILE A 581 33.09 -24.16 15.19
CA ILE A 581 31.68 -24.09 15.57
C ILE A 581 30.80 -23.78 14.35
N ALA A 582 29.59 -24.33 14.31
CA ALA A 582 28.63 -24.14 13.22
C ALA A 582 27.17 -24.13 13.70
N ARG A 583 26.24 -23.82 12.80
CA ARG A 583 24.77 -23.85 13.02
C ARG A 583 24.10 -25.11 12.47
N ASP A 584 24.86 -26.01 11.88
CA ASP A 584 24.41 -27.25 11.26
C ASP A 584 25.35 -28.42 11.59
N ALA A 585 24.82 -29.65 11.61
CA ALA A 585 25.60 -30.85 11.92
C ALA A 585 26.64 -31.20 10.83
N GLU A 586 26.43 -30.69 9.62
CA GLU A 586 27.31 -30.83 8.47
C GLU A 586 28.47 -29.81 8.45
N PHE A 587 28.47 -28.82 9.37
CA PHE A 587 29.47 -27.74 9.48
C PHE A 587 29.63 -26.94 8.16
N THR A 588 28.52 -26.42 7.64
CA THR A 588 28.45 -25.61 6.41
C THR A 588 27.87 -24.21 6.61
N LEU A 589 27.18 -23.95 7.73
CA LEU A 589 26.46 -22.72 8.01
C LEU A 589 27.02 -22.01 9.26
N GLY A 590 27.39 -20.74 9.12
CA GLY A 590 27.85 -19.91 10.24
C GLY A 590 29.19 -20.34 10.85
N VAL A 591 30.01 -21.07 10.07
CA VAL A 591 31.27 -21.67 10.52
C VAL A 591 32.25 -20.62 11.04
N GLN A 592 32.82 -20.86 12.23
CA GLN A 592 33.91 -20.08 12.82
C GLN A 592 34.96 -21.02 13.41
N GLU A 593 36.24 -20.73 13.15
CA GLU A 593 37.39 -21.49 13.67
C GLU A 593 38.19 -20.64 14.67
N ALA A 594 38.60 -21.23 15.80
CA ALA A 594 39.48 -20.59 16.78
C ALA A 594 40.15 -21.62 17.70
N SER A 595 41.22 -21.21 18.40
CA SER A 595 42.01 -22.09 19.28
C SER A 595 41.97 -21.65 20.74
N THR A 596 42.10 -22.60 21.67
CA THR A 596 42.12 -22.35 23.12
C THR A 596 43.36 -21.59 23.60
N ASP A 597 43.18 -20.77 24.63
CA ASP A 597 44.22 -19.94 25.23
C ASP A 597 45.06 -20.70 26.30
N GLU A 598 45.95 -19.98 27.00
CA GLU A 598 46.79 -20.55 28.07
C GLU A 598 45.99 -21.12 29.27
N ASN A 599 44.71 -20.74 29.42
CA ASN A 599 43.78 -21.26 30.43
C ASN A 599 42.92 -22.42 29.90
N GLY A 600 43.14 -22.85 28.64
CA GLY A 600 42.34 -23.88 27.97
C GLY A 600 40.95 -23.37 27.58
N GLU A 601 40.72 -22.05 27.57
CA GLU A 601 39.43 -21.44 27.29
C GLU A 601 39.39 -20.86 25.87
N LEU A 602 38.21 -20.91 25.25
CA LEU A 602 37.92 -20.32 23.96
C LEU A 602 36.55 -19.66 24.00
N PHE A 603 36.50 -18.36 23.73
CA PHE A 603 35.31 -17.53 23.87
C PHE A 603 34.83 -16.95 22.54
N PHE A 604 33.59 -17.26 22.17
CA PHE A 604 32.87 -16.70 21.03
C PHE A 604 31.77 -15.75 21.53
N PRO A 605 32.05 -14.44 21.62
CA PRO A 605 31.07 -13.45 22.05
C PRO A 605 30.04 -13.11 20.97
N ASP A 606 28.95 -12.46 21.37
CA ASP A 606 28.07 -11.67 20.50
C ASP A 606 27.37 -12.51 19.40
N LEU A 607 27.20 -13.82 19.60
CA LEU A 607 26.59 -14.71 18.61
C LEU A 607 25.08 -14.39 18.48
N LYS A 608 24.63 -14.05 17.27
CA LYS A 608 23.21 -13.82 16.94
C LYS A 608 22.36 -15.07 17.24
N LEU A 609 21.27 -14.93 17.97
CA LEU A 609 20.24 -15.96 18.09
C LEU A 609 19.46 -16.08 16.77
N LEU A 610 19.01 -17.29 16.48
CA LEU A 610 18.32 -17.66 15.25
C LEU A 610 17.30 -18.76 15.57
N GLU A 611 16.32 -18.95 14.68
CA GLU A 611 15.40 -20.09 14.72
C GLU A 611 16.18 -21.42 14.76
N ASP A 612 15.83 -22.30 15.71
CA ASP A 612 16.58 -23.49 16.13
C ASP A 612 18.06 -23.20 16.52
N GLU A 613 18.24 -22.49 17.65
CA GLU A 613 19.48 -21.89 18.19
C GLU A 613 20.65 -22.83 18.61
N THR A 614 20.74 -24.02 18.01
CA THR A 614 21.77 -25.02 18.33
C THR A 614 23.13 -24.65 17.71
N ILE A 615 24.14 -24.46 18.55
CA ILE A 615 25.54 -24.43 18.13
C ILE A 615 26.09 -25.85 18.16
N TYR A 616 26.73 -26.27 17.07
CA TYR A 616 27.53 -27.48 16.97
C TYR A 616 29.00 -27.11 17.13
N ALA A 617 29.77 -27.89 17.91
CA ALA A 617 31.20 -27.66 18.12
C ALA A 617 31.98 -28.98 18.03
N ARG A 618 33.15 -28.98 17.38
CA ARG A 618 34.09 -30.10 17.36
C ARG A 618 35.53 -29.64 17.26
N GLU A 619 36.45 -30.53 17.63
CA GLU A 619 37.89 -30.31 17.42
C GLU A 619 38.30 -30.67 15.99
N ILE A 620 39.22 -29.89 15.43
CA ILE A 620 39.81 -30.10 14.10
C ILE A 620 41.33 -30.20 14.12
N ALA A 621 41.98 -29.68 15.16
CA ALA A 621 43.41 -29.87 15.40
C ALA A 621 43.74 -29.77 16.90
N VAL A 622 44.75 -30.52 17.34
CA VAL A 622 45.25 -30.54 18.73
C VAL A 622 46.77 -30.34 18.76
N PRO A 623 47.35 -29.93 19.90
CA PRO A 623 48.81 -29.93 20.07
C PRO A 623 49.41 -31.33 19.82
N PRO A 624 50.68 -31.43 19.38
CA PRO A 624 51.30 -32.71 19.04
C PRO A 624 51.22 -33.78 20.12
N ASP A 625 51.25 -33.38 21.39
CA ASP A 625 51.22 -34.27 22.55
C ASP A 625 49.89 -35.04 22.75
N TYR A 626 48.79 -34.58 22.14
CA TYR A 626 47.43 -35.09 22.39
C TYR A 626 46.85 -35.91 21.23
N ILE A 627 45.88 -36.76 21.58
CA ILE A 627 44.98 -37.41 20.62
C ILE A 627 43.87 -36.42 20.24
N LEU A 628 43.42 -36.45 18.98
CA LEU A 628 42.27 -35.66 18.50
C LEU A 628 40.98 -36.45 18.69
N ASP A 629 40.02 -35.90 19.45
CA ASP A 629 38.64 -36.39 19.44
C ASP A 629 37.75 -35.48 18.56
N PRO A 630 37.35 -35.92 17.35
CA PRO A 630 36.45 -35.16 16.48
C PRO A 630 34.98 -35.29 16.90
N SER A 631 34.67 -35.68 18.14
CA SER A 631 33.30 -35.76 18.63
C SER A 631 32.62 -34.39 18.61
N VAL A 632 31.33 -34.40 18.26
CA VAL A 632 30.52 -33.18 18.15
C VAL A 632 29.71 -33.02 19.43
N GLN A 633 29.93 -31.91 20.14
CA GLN A 633 29.02 -31.46 21.20
C GLN A 633 28.07 -30.39 20.67
N THR A 634 26.92 -30.24 21.34
CA THR A 634 25.90 -29.27 20.97
C THR A 634 25.37 -28.51 22.18
N VAL A 635 25.06 -27.24 21.99
CA VAL A 635 24.45 -26.39 23.03
C VAL A 635 23.41 -25.45 22.41
N GLN A 636 22.29 -25.24 23.10
CA GLN A 636 21.38 -24.15 22.74
C GLN A 636 21.98 -22.84 23.23
N LEU A 637 22.15 -21.87 22.33
CA LEU A 637 22.49 -20.50 22.70
C LEU A 637 21.33 -19.87 23.50
N LYS A 638 21.56 -18.73 24.16
CA LYS A 638 20.54 -18.00 24.92
C LYS A 638 20.83 -16.50 24.96
N ALA A 639 19.78 -15.69 24.94
CA ALA A 639 19.87 -14.24 25.11
C ALA A 639 20.56 -13.85 26.45
N ASP A 640 21.47 -12.87 26.37
CA ASP A 640 22.23 -12.29 27.49
C ASP A 640 22.95 -13.32 28.40
N GLN A 641 23.30 -14.48 27.86
CA GLN A 641 23.89 -15.60 28.61
C GLN A 641 25.11 -16.17 27.89
N THR A 642 26.19 -16.37 28.64
CA THR A 642 27.28 -17.26 28.24
C THR A 642 26.89 -18.70 28.53
N VAL A 643 26.89 -19.56 27.50
CA VAL A 643 26.71 -21.01 27.63
C VAL A 643 28.06 -21.73 27.52
N GLU A 644 28.20 -22.87 28.19
CA GLU A 644 29.49 -23.56 28.35
C GLU A 644 29.48 -24.97 27.73
N LEU A 645 30.54 -25.31 26.99
CA LEU A 645 30.87 -26.66 26.53
C LEU A 645 32.24 -27.09 27.10
N ILE A 646 32.40 -28.38 27.42
CA ILE A 646 33.60 -28.92 28.06
C ILE A 646 34.11 -30.15 27.29
N PHE A 647 35.35 -30.09 26.81
CA PHE A 647 36.00 -31.14 26.04
C PHE A 647 37.24 -31.70 26.76
N GLN A 648 37.49 -33.00 26.64
CA GLN A 648 38.58 -33.72 27.30
C GLN A 648 39.33 -34.61 26.31
N ASN A 649 40.67 -34.59 26.33
CA ASN A 649 41.49 -35.43 25.45
C ASN A 649 42.56 -36.16 26.25
N GLU A 650 42.83 -37.37 25.80
CA GLU A 650 43.92 -38.24 26.22
C GLU A 650 45.26 -37.71 25.67
N MET A 651 46.27 -37.62 26.53
CA MET A 651 47.66 -37.39 26.10
C MET A 651 48.20 -38.70 25.52
N LYS A 652 49.05 -38.63 24.50
CA LYS A 652 49.67 -39.85 23.95
C LYS A 652 50.63 -40.46 24.98
N THR A 653 50.59 -41.77 25.11
CA THR A 653 51.66 -42.53 25.76
C THR A 653 52.92 -42.54 24.89
N ALA A 654 54.07 -42.80 25.50
CA ALA A 654 55.31 -43.13 24.79
C ALA A 654 55.58 -44.64 24.88
N SER A 655 56.53 -45.15 24.10
CA SER A 655 57.02 -46.52 24.21
C SER A 655 58.53 -46.60 24.03
N VAL A 656 59.16 -47.57 24.72
CA VAL A 656 60.57 -47.89 24.51
C VAL A 656 60.72 -49.38 24.22
N SER A 657 61.33 -49.69 23.08
CA SER A 657 61.75 -51.04 22.71
C SER A 657 63.26 -51.17 22.81
N LEU A 658 63.77 -52.37 23.09
CA LEU A 658 65.19 -52.67 22.98
C LEU A 658 65.44 -54.06 22.41
N ILE A 659 66.58 -54.23 21.75
CA ILE A 659 67.05 -55.51 21.24
C ILE A 659 68.34 -55.89 21.96
N LYS A 660 68.35 -57.09 22.53
CA LYS A 660 69.44 -57.64 23.33
C LYS A 660 70.38 -58.47 22.47
N HIS A 661 71.68 -58.17 22.50
CA HIS A 661 72.71 -58.83 21.70
C HIS A 661 73.88 -59.37 22.54
N ASP A 662 74.61 -60.34 21.99
CA ASP A 662 75.96 -60.72 22.39
C ASP A 662 77.00 -59.77 21.73
N VAL A 663 77.97 -59.30 22.52
CA VAL A 663 78.94 -58.27 22.12
C VAL A 663 80.06 -58.76 21.17
N LYS A 664 80.08 -60.05 20.79
CA LYS A 664 81.13 -60.66 19.93
C LYS A 664 80.61 -61.11 18.57
N THR A 665 79.40 -61.62 18.54
CA THR A 665 78.71 -62.24 17.41
C THR A 665 77.59 -61.36 16.86
N GLY A 666 77.05 -60.43 17.67
CA GLY A 666 75.88 -59.62 17.35
C GLY A 666 74.57 -60.42 17.32
N LEU A 667 74.58 -61.70 17.70
CA LEU A 667 73.39 -62.53 17.74
C LEU A 667 72.46 -62.10 18.90
N PRO A 668 71.13 -62.24 18.73
CA PRO A 668 70.19 -61.88 19.79
C PRO A 668 70.28 -62.82 20.99
N LEU A 669 70.09 -62.27 22.19
CA LEU A 669 70.08 -63.00 23.46
C LEU A 669 68.70 -62.96 24.10
N ALA A 670 68.19 -64.14 24.47
CA ALA A 670 66.95 -64.30 25.22
C ALA A 670 67.23 -64.45 26.72
N GLY A 671 66.27 -64.06 27.56
CA GLY A 671 66.32 -64.29 29.01
C GLY A 671 67.06 -63.23 29.83
N ALA A 672 67.57 -62.16 29.23
CA ALA A 672 67.88 -60.94 29.97
C ALA A 672 66.59 -60.29 30.49
N THR A 673 66.56 -59.90 31.77
CA THR A 673 65.44 -59.16 32.40
C THR A 673 65.84 -57.69 32.56
N PHE A 674 64.99 -56.79 32.07
CA PHE A 674 65.14 -55.33 32.19
C PHE A 674 63.98 -54.74 32.98
N GLU A 675 64.25 -53.63 33.67
CA GLU A 675 63.20 -52.76 34.21
C GLU A 675 63.32 -51.33 33.67
N LEU A 676 62.18 -50.66 33.56
CA LEU A 676 62.01 -49.27 33.18
C LEU A 676 61.26 -48.53 34.30
N ALA A 677 61.64 -47.29 34.59
CA ALA A 677 60.90 -46.40 35.51
C ALA A 677 61.03 -44.93 35.07
N GLN A 678 60.26 -44.03 35.69
CA GLN A 678 60.29 -42.58 35.42
C GLN A 678 61.02 -41.76 36.50
N ASP A 679 61.64 -42.45 37.47
CA ASP A 679 62.49 -41.91 38.52
C ASP A 679 63.77 -42.77 38.67
N PRO A 680 64.91 -42.17 39.06
CA PRO A 680 66.18 -42.90 39.18
C PRO A 680 66.22 -43.90 40.36
N ASP A 681 65.26 -43.82 41.29
CA ASP A 681 65.09 -44.80 42.38
C ASP A 681 64.22 -46.02 41.97
N PHE A 682 63.70 -46.04 40.74
CA PHE A 682 62.84 -47.09 40.16
C PHE A 682 61.56 -47.38 40.97
N THR A 683 60.77 -46.35 41.27
CA THR A 683 59.53 -46.42 42.08
C THR A 683 58.26 -45.90 41.38
N ILE A 684 58.38 -45.11 40.31
CA ILE A 684 57.31 -44.45 39.56
C ILE A 684 57.30 -44.96 38.12
N GLY A 685 56.12 -45.21 37.54
CA GLY A 685 55.98 -45.70 36.16
C GLY A 685 56.62 -47.07 35.90
N ARG A 686 56.90 -47.85 36.96
CA ARG A 686 57.78 -49.04 36.89
C ARG A 686 57.17 -50.16 36.05
N GLN A 687 57.93 -50.62 35.04
CA GLN A 687 57.66 -51.79 34.22
C GLN A 687 58.83 -52.79 34.27
N GLU A 688 58.56 -54.07 34.08
CA GLU A 688 59.55 -55.16 33.93
C GLU A 688 59.28 -55.93 32.64
N ALA A 689 60.32 -56.36 31.94
CA ALA A 689 60.21 -57.20 30.74
C ALA A 689 61.43 -58.13 30.56
N VAL A 690 61.22 -59.25 29.87
CA VAL A 690 62.26 -60.25 29.60
C VAL A 690 62.43 -60.41 28.10
N SER A 691 63.68 -60.41 27.64
CA SER A 691 64.06 -60.52 26.23
C SER A 691 63.63 -61.85 25.60
N ASN A 692 62.94 -61.75 24.46
CA ASN A 692 62.39 -62.90 23.76
C ASN A 692 63.45 -63.66 22.93
N ALA A 693 63.03 -64.69 22.17
CA ALA A 693 63.94 -65.49 21.33
C ALA A 693 64.62 -64.73 20.16
N ALA A 694 64.18 -63.51 19.87
CA ALA A 694 64.81 -62.57 18.93
C ALA A 694 65.54 -61.41 19.66
N GLY A 695 65.68 -61.49 20.99
CA GLY A 695 66.32 -60.49 21.84
C GLY A 695 65.43 -59.29 22.17
N GLU A 696 64.19 -59.25 21.69
CA GLU A 696 63.34 -58.05 21.75
C GLU A 696 62.67 -57.92 23.13
N ILE A 697 62.58 -56.67 23.59
CA ILE A 697 61.78 -56.18 24.73
C ILE A 697 60.98 -54.96 24.26
N ILE A 698 59.75 -54.81 24.77
CA ILE A 698 58.91 -53.64 24.55
C ILE A 698 58.31 -53.20 25.90
N PHE A 699 58.47 -51.92 26.23
CA PHE A 699 57.77 -51.20 27.30
C PHE A 699 56.72 -50.28 26.66
N PRO A 700 55.45 -50.71 26.55
CA PRO A 700 54.37 -49.92 25.96
C PRO A 700 53.78 -48.93 26.98
N ASP A 701 52.89 -48.07 26.50
CA ASP A 701 51.94 -47.32 27.32
C ASP A 701 52.56 -46.50 28.48
N ILE A 702 53.71 -45.86 28.21
CA ILE A 702 54.43 -45.05 29.20
C ILE A 702 53.71 -43.71 29.38
N ASP A 703 53.18 -43.50 30.59
CA ASP A 703 52.41 -42.33 31.02
C ASP A 703 53.29 -41.06 31.06
N CYS A 704 53.14 -40.20 30.06
CA CYS A 704 53.91 -38.95 29.94
C CYS A 704 53.47 -37.82 30.89
N HIS A 705 52.45 -38.03 31.74
CA HIS A 705 52.10 -37.12 32.85
C HIS A 705 53.02 -37.32 34.05
N LEU A 706 53.54 -38.54 34.27
CA LEU A 706 54.43 -38.85 35.40
C LEU A 706 55.86 -38.30 35.20
N GLY A 707 56.31 -38.15 33.96
CA GLY A 707 57.61 -37.55 33.63
C GLY A 707 57.99 -37.70 32.16
N ARG A 708 58.82 -36.77 31.68
CA ARG A 708 59.40 -36.76 30.31
C ARG A 708 60.79 -37.45 30.24
N THR A 709 61.13 -38.24 31.26
CA THR A 709 62.40 -38.97 31.36
C THR A 709 62.11 -40.38 31.86
N VAL A 710 62.78 -41.37 31.27
CA VAL A 710 62.78 -42.76 31.74
C VAL A 710 64.20 -43.25 32.02
N TYR A 711 64.31 -44.17 32.97
CA TYR A 711 65.53 -44.84 33.37
C TYR A 711 65.36 -46.35 33.12
N ILE A 712 66.33 -46.96 32.45
CA ILE A 712 66.30 -48.39 32.07
C ILE A 712 67.58 -49.06 32.54
N ARG A 713 67.49 -50.28 33.09
CA ARG A 713 68.66 -51.12 33.42
C ARG A 713 68.38 -52.60 33.22
N GLU A 714 69.44 -53.37 33.00
CA GLU A 714 69.39 -54.83 33.18
C GLU A 714 69.37 -55.16 34.67
N ILE A 715 68.56 -56.14 35.08
CA ILE A 715 68.48 -56.64 36.46
C ILE A 715 68.77 -58.14 36.57
N GLU A 716 68.79 -58.85 35.44
CA GLU A 716 69.20 -60.24 35.31
C GLU A 716 69.80 -60.45 33.93
N ALA A 717 71.03 -60.97 33.86
CA ALA A 717 71.71 -61.26 32.61
C ALA A 717 71.19 -62.58 31.99
N PRO A 718 71.32 -62.77 30.66
CA PRO A 718 71.19 -64.09 30.06
C PRO A 718 72.16 -65.09 30.71
N GLN A 719 71.76 -66.35 30.83
CA GLN A 719 72.60 -67.40 31.39
C GLN A 719 73.94 -67.50 30.64
N HIS A 720 75.06 -67.50 31.38
CA HIS A 720 76.45 -67.46 30.89
C HIS A 720 76.97 -66.12 30.33
N TYR A 721 76.30 -65.01 30.67
CA TYR A 721 76.72 -63.65 30.33
C TYR A 721 76.93 -62.78 31.58
N GLU A 722 77.90 -61.88 31.49
CA GLU A 722 78.14 -60.80 32.46
C GLU A 722 76.92 -59.85 32.47
N LEU A 723 76.46 -59.40 33.65
CA LEU A 723 75.37 -58.42 33.83
C LEU A 723 75.84 -57.01 33.49
N ASP A 724 75.06 -56.24 32.73
CA ASP A 724 75.30 -54.81 32.53
C ASP A 724 74.63 -53.97 33.64
N GLU A 725 75.42 -53.52 34.62
CA GLU A 725 74.94 -52.62 35.69
C GLU A 725 74.67 -51.18 35.22
N GLN A 726 74.85 -50.85 33.93
CA GLN A 726 74.61 -49.50 33.41
C GLN A 726 73.12 -49.12 33.43
N ILE A 727 72.84 -47.94 33.98
CA ILE A 727 71.53 -47.27 33.87
C ILE A 727 71.54 -46.34 32.65
N HIS A 728 70.53 -46.47 31.81
CA HIS A 728 70.30 -45.64 30.63
C HIS A 728 69.18 -44.64 30.93
N GLU A 729 69.51 -43.34 30.91
CA GLU A 729 68.56 -42.23 31.01
C GLU A 729 68.16 -41.77 29.60
N LEU A 730 66.86 -41.60 29.36
CA LEU A 730 66.28 -41.23 28.06
C LEU A 730 65.19 -40.18 28.26
N GLU A 731 65.20 -39.12 27.45
CA GLU A 731 64.06 -38.21 27.34
C GLU A 731 62.98 -38.84 26.43
N ILE A 732 61.71 -38.66 26.78
CA ILE A 732 60.53 -39.12 26.01
C ILE A 732 59.52 -37.98 25.83
N VAL A 733 58.87 -37.93 24.67
CA VAL A 733 57.67 -37.13 24.44
C VAL A 733 56.45 -38.01 24.07
N PRO A 734 55.22 -37.54 24.35
CA PRO A 734 53.98 -38.23 23.98
C PRO A 734 53.94 -38.66 22.52
N GLY A 735 53.82 -39.97 22.30
CA GLY A 735 53.83 -40.59 20.97
C GLY A 735 55.19 -41.04 20.45
N ASP A 736 56.25 -41.02 21.27
CA ASP A 736 57.55 -41.59 20.89
C ASP A 736 57.56 -43.12 20.80
N GLU A 737 58.33 -43.63 19.84
CA GLU A 737 58.72 -45.04 19.69
C GLU A 737 60.26 -45.13 19.71
N ILE A 738 60.87 -45.18 20.90
CA ILE A 738 62.33 -45.27 21.03
C ILE A 738 62.79 -46.72 20.86
N ILE A 739 63.89 -46.94 20.14
CA ILE A 739 64.52 -48.26 19.95
C ILE A 739 65.99 -48.22 20.39
N LEU A 740 66.42 -49.20 21.18
CA LEU A 740 67.78 -49.31 21.73
C LEU A 740 68.43 -50.66 21.36
N GLU A 741 69.76 -50.72 21.37
CA GLU A 741 70.55 -51.96 21.25
C GLU A 741 71.39 -52.15 22.53
N MET A 742 71.25 -53.29 23.22
CA MET A 742 71.89 -53.56 24.52
C MET A 742 72.76 -54.82 24.48
N TYR A 743 74.00 -54.78 24.98
CA TYR A 743 75.04 -55.78 24.69
C TYR A 743 75.70 -56.38 25.94
N ASN A 744 75.77 -57.72 26.05
CA ASN A 744 76.51 -58.38 27.14
C ASN A 744 77.71 -59.18 26.63
N SER A 745 78.69 -59.38 27.51
CA SER A 745 79.86 -60.24 27.29
C SER A 745 79.62 -61.66 27.80
N PRO A 746 80.07 -62.71 27.09
CA PRO A 746 80.15 -64.05 27.66
C PRO A 746 81.28 -64.16 28.70
N GLU A 747 81.07 -65.04 29.68
CA GLU A 747 81.99 -65.35 30.78
C GLU A 747 83.30 -66.05 30.31
N CYS A 748 84.23 -66.31 31.24
CA CYS A 748 85.58 -66.86 30.96
C CYS A 748 85.87 -68.16 31.72
N GLY A 749 86.79 -69.01 31.23
CA GLY A 749 87.29 -70.21 31.92
C GLY A 749 88.79 -70.47 31.70
N ASP A 750 89.36 -71.48 32.37
CA ASP A 750 90.80 -71.73 32.46
C ASP A 750 91.21 -73.17 32.12
N LEU A 751 92.46 -73.36 31.66
CA LEU A 751 93.02 -74.67 31.28
C LEU A 751 94.44 -74.85 31.83
N LEU A 752 94.65 -75.86 32.67
CA LEU A 752 95.95 -76.22 33.25
C LEU A 752 96.49 -77.52 32.63
N ILE A 753 97.68 -77.46 32.04
CA ILE A 753 98.42 -78.61 31.49
C ILE A 753 99.54 -79.00 32.46
N LYS A 754 99.73 -80.31 32.67
CA LYS A 754 100.77 -80.89 33.53
C LYS A 754 101.60 -81.91 32.75
N LYS A 755 102.93 -81.84 32.85
CA LYS A 755 103.87 -82.64 32.06
C LYS A 755 104.91 -83.37 32.91
N PHE A 756 105.03 -84.68 32.70
CA PHE A 756 105.81 -85.58 33.54
C PHE A 756 106.75 -86.53 32.77
N ASP A 757 107.83 -86.95 33.43
CA ASP A 757 108.76 -87.99 32.99
C ASP A 757 108.19 -89.38 33.34
N GLN A 758 107.93 -90.17 32.30
CA GLN A 758 107.38 -91.52 32.39
C GLN A 758 108.36 -92.54 32.99
N ASP A 759 109.67 -92.34 32.82
CA ASP A 759 110.73 -93.21 33.34
C ASP A 759 111.14 -92.86 34.79
N SER A 760 111.02 -91.58 35.19
CA SER A 760 111.46 -91.07 36.49
C SER A 760 110.32 -90.81 37.48
N ASN A 761 109.38 -91.76 37.62
CA ASN A 761 108.30 -91.74 38.61
C ASN A 761 107.49 -90.41 38.59
N ASN A 762 107.10 -89.98 37.40
CA ASN A 762 106.35 -88.74 37.14
C ASN A 762 107.06 -87.47 37.68
N ALA A 763 108.39 -87.41 37.60
CA ALA A 763 109.12 -86.16 37.82
C ALA A 763 108.67 -85.08 36.81
N PRO A 764 108.58 -83.80 37.20
CA PRO A 764 108.11 -82.75 36.30
C PRO A 764 109.11 -82.43 35.18
N ILE A 765 108.61 -82.16 33.96
CA ILE A 765 109.44 -81.72 32.83
C ILE A 765 109.21 -80.23 32.53
N GLU A 766 110.25 -79.41 32.73
CA GLU A 766 110.29 -77.99 32.34
C GLU A 766 110.61 -77.82 30.84
N GLY A 767 110.08 -76.77 30.23
CA GLY A 767 110.45 -76.32 28.89
C GLY A 767 109.75 -77.02 27.72
N VAL A 768 108.85 -77.97 27.98
CA VAL A 768 108.01 -78.61 26.94
C VAL A 768 106.99 -77.60 26.43
N ARG A 769 106.84 -77.47 25.10
CA ARG A 769 105.85 -76.57 24.49
C ARG A 769 104.54 -77.27 24.18
N PHE A 770 103.46 -76.58 24.50
CA PHE A 770 102.10 -76.94 24.13
C PHE A 770 101.47 -75.88 23.24
N GLU A 771 100.58 -76.34 22.38
CA GLU A 771 99.75 -75.54 21.50
C GLU A 771 98.28 -75.91 21.78
N ILE A 772 97.41 -74.89 21.87
CA ILE A 772 95.97 -75.06 22.05
C ILE A 772 95.19 -74.36 20.93
N ALA A 773 94.00 -74.86 20.60
CA ALA A 773 93.13 -74.29 19.56
C ALA A 773 91.64 -74.59 19.83
N ARG A 774 90.74 -74.05 18.99
CA ARG A 774 89.28 -74.28 19.02
C ARG A 774 88.81 -75.33 18.00
N ASP A 775 89.74 -75.92 17.27
CA ASP A 775 89.53 -76.87 16.17
C ASP A 775 90.60 -77.98 16.18
N GLU A 776 90.27 -79.17 15.64
CA GLU A 776 91.18 -80.33 15.59
C GLU A 776 92.35 -80.12 14.63
N GLU A 777 92.19 -79.25 13.64
CA GLU A 777 93.22 -78.85 12.69
C GLU A 777 94.21 -77.82 13.24
N PHE A 778 93.96 -77.24 14.42
CA PHE A 778 94.75 -76.17 15.05
C PHE A 778 94.94 -74.93 14.15
N THR A 779 93.82 -74.35 13.70
CA THR A 779 93.78 -73.16 12.83
C THR A 779 93.00 -71.98 13.44
N LEU A 780 92.15 -72.21 14.44
CA LEU A 780 91.25 -71.24 15.04
C LEU A 780 91.59 -70.97 16.52
N GLY A 781 91.82 -69.71 16.87
CA GLY A 781 92.07 -69.31 18.26
C GLY A 781 93.37 -69.86 18.87
N VAL A 782 94.36 -70.15 18.02
CA VAL A 782 95.62 -70.82 18.41
C VAL A 782 96.42 -70.02 19.43
N GLN A 783 96.88 -70.69 20.49
CA GLN A 783 97.80 -70.13 21.49
C GLN A 783 98.91 -71.13 21.84
N GLU A 784 100.11 -70.64 22.18
CA GLU A 784 101.29 -71.46 22.46
C GLU A 784 101.99 -71.00 23.74
N ALA A 785 102.45 -71.95 24.55
CA ALA A 785 103.23 -71.67 25.76
C ALA A 785 104.07 -72.89 26.18
N GLY A 786 104.93 -72.72 27.19
CA GLY A 786 105.83 -73.77 27.69
C GLY A 786 105.63 -74.09 29.17
N THR A 787 105.93 -75.32 29.58
CA THR A 787 105.86 -75.76 30.98
C THR A 787 106.97 -75.14 31.83
N ASN A 788 106.65 -74.84 33.08
CA ASN A 788 107.59 -74.29 34.07
C ASN A 788 108.36 -75.39 34.83
N ALA A 789 109.22 -75.00 35.78
CA ALA A 789 110.01 -75.87 36.66
C ALA A 789 109.24 -76.94 37.48
N LYS A 790 107.90 -76.94 37.46
CA LYS A 790 107.04 -77.98 38.04
C LYS A 790 106.29 -78.81 36.98
N GLY A 791 106.59 -78.63 35.69
CA GLY A 791 105.84 -79.25 34.60
C GLY A 791 104.45 -78.63 34.37
N GLU A 792 104.13 -77.50 35.01
CA GLU A 792 102.81 -76.86 34.94
C GLU A 792 102.77 -75.76 33.85
N LEU A 793 101.63 -75.63 33.16
CA LEU A 793 101.33 -74.55 32.21
C LEU A 793 99.84 -74.18 32.30
N LEU A 794 99.52 -72.92 32.63
CA LEU A 794 98.15 -72.40 32.68
C LEU A 794 97.85 -71.48 31.48
N PHE A 795 96.75 -71.74 30.78
CA PHE A 795 96.06 -70.77 29.94
C PHE A 795 94.88 -70.20 30.74
N HIS A 796 94.79 -68.86 30.81
CA HIS A 796 93.87 -68.12 31.68
C HIS A 796 92.94 -67.22 30.86
N ASP A 797 91.78 -66.87 31.40
CA ASP A 797 90.80 -65.94 30.80
C ASP A 797 90.35 -66.34 29.38
N LEU A 798 90.15 -67.65 29.14
CA LEU A 798 89.63 -68.15 27.88
C LEU A 798 88.13 -67.78 27.78
N LYS A 799 87.85 -66.67 27.08
CA LYS A 799 86.49 -66.24 26.72
C LYS A 799 85.89 -67.20 25.70
N LEU A 800 84.83 -67.91 26.09
CA LEU A 800 84.24 -69.02 25.35
C LEU A 800 82.73 -68.87 25.24
N LEU A 801 82.17 -69.31 24.12
CA LEU A 801 80.73 -69.48 23.93
C LEU A 801 80.28 -70.82 24.53
N GLU A 802 79.00 -70.90 24.92
CA GLU A 802 78.50 -72.09 25.62
C GLU A 802 78.66 -73.37 24.79
N GLY A 803 79.58 -74.24 25.22
CA GLY A 803 79.86 -75.52 24.57
C GLY A 803 81.06 -75.56 23.63
N GLU A 804 81.84 -74.48 23.50
CA GLU A 804 83.13 -74.56 22.81
C GLU A 804 84.07 -75.59 23.46
N THR A 805 84.88 -76.24 22.63
CA THR A 805 85.86 -77.26 23.03
C THR A 805 87.25 -76.76 22.66
N VAL A 806 88.20 -76.89 23.59
CA VAL A 806 89.60 -76.55 23.41
C VAL A 806 90.39 -77.82 23.13
N TYR A 807 91.18 -77.81 22.07
CA TYR A 807 92.06 -78.90 21.64
C TYR A 807 93.51 -78.57 22.00
N VAL A 808 94.31 -79.59 22.36
CA VAL A 808 95.62 -79.44 23.00
C VAL A 808 96.61 -80.48 22.48
N ARG A 809 97.83 -80.07 22.12
CA ARG A 809 98.92 -80.99 21.73
C ARG A 809 100.29 -80.50 22.22
N GLU A 810 101.21 -81.43 22.40
CA GLU A 810 102.64 -81.10 22.51
C GLU A 810 103.20 -80.70 21.15
N LYS A 811 104.13 -79.73 21.15
CA LYS A 811 104.73 -79.15 19.94
C LYS A 811 106.26 -79.24 19.91
N GLU A 812 106.90 -79.25 21.08
CA GLU A 812 108.36 -79.35 21.23
C GLU A 812 108.69 -80.02 22.57
N ALA A 813 109.41 -81.14 22.53
CA ALA A 813 109.84 -81.87 23.72
C ALA A 813 111.11 -81.26 24.34
N ALA A 814 111.31 -81.48 25.64
CA ALA A 814 112.55 -81.11 26.32
C ALA A 814 113.74 -82.00 25.87
N ALA A 815 114.96 -81.46 25.94
CA ALA A 815 116.16 -82.18 25.51
C ALA A 815 116.37 -83.50 26.28
N GLY A 816 116.66 -84.59 25.55
CA GLY A 816 116.80 -85.94 26.10
C GLY A 816 115.49 -86.75 26.21
N TYR A 817 114.35 -86.15 25.83
CA TYR A 817 113.03 -86.80 25.80
C TYR A 817 112.52 -87.00 24.37
N ILE A 818 111.60 -87.94 24.21
CA ILE A 818 110.83 -88.21 22.99
C ILE A 818 109.47 -87.50 23.10
N ILE A 819 108.99 -86.87 22.03
CA ILE A 819 107.74 -86.09 21.99
C ILE A 819 106.46 -86.96 22.08
N ASP A 820 105.50 -86.52 22.88
CA ASP A 820 104.14 -87.08 22.93
C ASP A 820 103.32 -86.59 21.73
N GLN A 821 103.00 -87.49 20.79
CA GLN A 821 102.23 -87.16 19.58
C GLN A 821 100.70 -87.21 19.80
N SER A 822 100.22 -87.30 21.05
CA SER A 822 98.79 -87.31 21.34
C SER A 822 98.15 -85.91 21.26
N VAL A 823 96.87 -85.88 20.87
CA VAL A 823 96.00 -84.71 20.95
C VAL A 823 94.93 -85.00 22.00
N GLN A 824 94.72 -84.05 22.91
CA GLN A 824 93.67 -84.10 23.93
C GLN A 824 92.66 -82.96 23.70
N SER A 825 91.46 -83.08 24.25
CA SER A 825 90.40 -82.09 24.09
C SER A 825 89.52 -81.96 25.33
N VAL A 826 89.03 -80.75 25.59
CA VAL A 826 88.24 -80.42 26.79
C VAL A 826 87.18 -79.36 26.49
N ARG A 827 85.94 -79.59 26.93
CA ARG A 827 84.92 -78.54 27.03
C ARG A 827 85.12 -77.84 28.37
N LEU A 828 85.43 -76.55 28.34
CA LEU A 828 85.52 -75.70 29.53
C LEU A 828 84.15 -75.07 29.80
N LEU A 829 83.87 -74.75 31.07
CA LEU A 829 82.72 -73.96 31.48
C LEU A 829 83.18 -72.65 32.13
N ALA A 830 82.28 -71.68 32.21
CA ALA A 830 82.54 -70.41 32.87
C ALA A 830 82.94 -70.61 34.34
N GLY A 831 84.03 -69.96 34.76
CA GLY A 831 84.58 -70.04 36.11
C GLY A 831 85.27 -71.37 36.47
N GLU A 832 85.35 -72.34 35.56
CA GLU A 832 86.06 -73.60 35.81
C GLU A 832 87.52 -73.55 35.32
N THR A 833 88.43 -74.12 36.11
CA THR A 833 89.78 -74.53 35.66
C THR A 833 89.76 -76.04 35.45
N VAL A 834 90.16 -76.53 34.27
CA VAL A 834 90.25 -77.97 34.00
C VAL A 834 91.70 -78.40 33.74
N ASP A 835 92.07 -79.56 34.30
CA ASP A 835 93.41 -80.14 34.22
C ASP A 835 93.52 -81.14 33.05
N LEU A 836 94.65 -81.12 32.34
CA LEU A 836 95.09 -82.17 31.41
C LEU A 836 96.51 -82.64 31.75
N GLU A 837 96.79 -83.93 31.57
CA GLU A 837 98.09 -84.55 31.88
C GLU A 837 98.71 -85.18 30.63
N PHE A 838 100.01 -84.97 30.43
CA PHE A 838 100.83 -85.53 29.35
C PHE A 838 102.13 -86.10 29.92
N SER A 839 102.81 -87.00 29.20
CA SER A 839 104.08 -87.60 29.68
C SER A 839 105.05 -87.93 28.56
N ASN A 840 106.36 -87.73 28.77
CA ASN A 840 107.40 -88.14 27.82
C ASN A 840 108.29 -89.24 28.37
N GLN A 841 108.81 -90.08 27.47
CA GLN A 841 109.83 -91.10 27.75
C GLN A 841 111.24 -90.51 27.51
N GLY A 842 112.22 -90.95 28.28
CA GLY A 842 113.63 -90.63 28.03
C GLY A 842 114.25 -91.45 26.90
N SER A 843 115.26 -90.91 26.22
CA SER A 843 116.07 -91.66 25.25
C SER A 843 116.94 -92.74 25.95
N GLU A 844 117.27 -93.82 25.24
CA GLU A 844 118.20 -94.84 25.74
C GLU A 844 119.10 -95.40 24.61
N PHE A 845 120.40 -95.45 24.88
CA PHE A 845 121.44 -96.08 24.07
C PHE A 845 122.15 -97.18 24.86
N ASN A 846 122.59 -98.22 24.17
CA ASN A 846 123.15 -99.44 24.75
C ASN A 846 124.40 -99.92 23.97
N LEU A 847 125.49 -100.21 24.68
CA LEU A 847 126.71 -100.79 24.13
C LEU A 847 127.05 -102.10 24.85
N ILE A 848 127.15 -103.21 24.11
CA ILE A 848 127.53 -104.53 24.62
C ILE A 848 128.90 -104.93 24.09
N LYS A 849 129.79 -105.35 24.99
CA LYS A 849 131.10 -105.89 24.67
C LYS A 849 131.13 -107.41 24.76
N THR A 850 131.64 -108.03 23.70
CA THR A 850 131.83 -109.48 23.61
C THR A 850 133.23 -109.85 23.15
N ASP A 851 133.59 -111.11 23.34
CA ASP A 851 134.71 -111.81 22.72
C ASP A 851 134.32 -112.28 21.31
N ALA A 852 135.28 -112.73 20.50
CA ALA A 852 135.05 -113.21 19.14
C ALA A 852 134.04 -114.38 19.00
N LYS A 853 133.75 -115.13 20.08
CA LYS A 853 132.72 -116.18 20.13
C LYS A 853 131.37 -115.69 20.68
N GLY A 854 131.29 -114.47 21.20
CA GLY A 854 130.12 -113.95 21.91
C GLY A 854 130.15 -114.12 23.44
N GLU A 855 131.27 -114.52 24.04
CA GLU A 855 131.43 -114.50 25.51
C GLU A 855 131.44 -113.03 25.98
N LEU A 856 130.61 -112.62 26.94
CA LEU A 856 130.50 -111.21 27.39
C LEU A 856 131.78 -110.75 28.12
N LEU A 857 132.22 -109.51 27.90
CA LEU A 857 133.45 -108.96 28.49
C LEU A 857 133.17 -107.76 29.40
N ALA A 858 133.25 -108.00 30.71
CA ALA A 858 133.22 -106.98 31.75
C ALA A 858 134.56 -106.21 31.86
N ASP A 859 134.52 -105.01 32.46
CA ASP A 859 135.70 -104.15 32.72
C ASP A 859 136.51 -103.81 31.46
N VAL A 860 135.83 -103.64 30.32
CA VAL A 860 136.37 -103.07 29.09
C VAL A 860 135.95 -101.60 29.01
N ALA A 861 136.90 -100.72 28.69
CA ALA A 861 136.74 -99.28 28.92
C ALA A 861 136.61 -98.48 27.62
N PHE A 862 135.51 -97.75 27.49
CA PHE A 862 135.14 -96.97 26.30
C PHE A 862 135.14 -95.47 26.58
N LYS A 863 135.52 -94.68 25.57
CA LYS A 863 135.33 -93.22 25.55
C LYS A 863 134.24 -92.88 24.54
N PHE A 864 133.30 -92.04 24.95
CA PHE A 864 132.23 -91.53 24.12
C PHE A 864 132.51 -90.07 23.73
N PHE A 865 132.02 -89.68 22.56
CA PHE A 865 132.23 -88.38 21.95
C PHE A 865 130.97 -87.90 21.24
N ASP A 866 130.81 -86.59 21.16
CA ASP A 866 129.74 -85.91 20.41
C ASP A 866 130.08 -85.79 18.90
N GLU A 867 129.23 -85.09 18.15
CA GLU A 867 129.39 -84.83 16.71
C GLU A 867 130.63 -83.98 16.36
N ASP A 868 131.04 -83.06 17.25
CA ASP A 868 132.29 -82.30 17.13
C ASP A 868 133.52 -83.17 17.48
N GLY A 869 133.31 -84.32 18.13
CA GLY A 869 134.33 -85.28 18.54
C GLY A 869 134.99 -84.96 19.89
N GLU A 870 134.42 -84.03 20.66
CA GLU A 870 134.79 -83.74 22.05
C GLU A 870 134.29 -84.85 23.00
N LYS A 871 134.86 -84.93 24.20
CA LYS A 871 134.57 -86.04 25.12
C LYS A 871 133.33 -85.76 25.97
N ILE A 872 132.31 -86.58 25.79
CA ILE A 872 131.14 -86.59 26.66
C ILE A 872 131.53 -87.15 28.02
N ARG A 873 131.03 -86.50 29.07
CA ARG A 873 131.13 -86.95 30.46
C ARG A 873 129.78 -87.45 30.94
N PHE A 874 129.82 -88.35 31.92
CA PHE A 874 128.63 -89.00 32.46
C PHE A 874 128.69 -89.07 33.98
N SER A 875 127.52 -89.00 34.61
CA SER A 875 127.29 -89.54 35.94
C SER A 875 126.73 -90.96 35.81
N LEU A 876 126.97 -91.81 36.82
CA LEU A 876 126.53 -93.21 36.84
C LEU A 876 125.60 -93.43 38.03
N GLU A 877 124.32 -93.70 37.76
CA GLU A 877 123.32 -93.98 38.78
C GLU A 877 122.68 -95.36 38.52
N ASN A 878 122.69 -96.24 39.52
CA ASN A 878 122.06 -97.58 39.47
C ASN A 878 122.48 -98.47 38.27
N GLY A 879 123.66 -98.22 37.68
CA GLY A 879 124.17 -98.94 36.50
C GLY A 879 123.86 -98.26 35.15
N ILE A 880 123.10 -97.16 35.15
CA ILE A 880 122.79 -96.35 33.98
C ILE A 880 123.67 -95.09 34.00
N TYR A 881 124.41 -94.86 32.93
CA TYR A 881 125.10 -93.60 32.70
C TYR A 881 124.10 -92.55 32.18
N ARG A 882 124.20 -91.30 32.63
CA ARG A 882 123.48 -90.15 32.04
C ARG A 882 124.51 -89.09 31.62
N PRO A 883 124.30 -88.37 30.50
CA PRO A 883 125.20 -87.29 30.10
C PRO A 883 125.20 -86.20 31.16
N ASP A 884 126.39 -85.77 31.58
CA ASP A 884 126.58 -84.84 32.68
C ASP A 884 127.89 -84.09 32.47
N CYS A 885 127.80 -82.78 32.24
CA CYS A 885 128.98 -81.94 31.96
C CYS A 885 129.98 -81.84 33.13
N GLU A 886 129.54 -82.06 34.37
CA GLU A 886 130.42 -82.15 35.55
C GLU A 886 130.77 -83.60 35.92
N GLY A 887 130.08 -84.58 35.31
CA GLY A 887 130.14 -86.01 35.59
C GLY A 887 131.55 -86.60 35.69
N GLU A 888 131.74 -87.47 36.69
CA GLU A 888 133.05 -88.06 37.02
C GLU A 888 133.58 -89.02 35.93
N PHE A 889 132.69 -89.63 35.14
CA PHE A 889 133.05 -90.65 34.17
C PHE A 889 133.33 -90.03 32.79
N SER A 890 134.61 -89.89 32.46
CA SER A 890 135.10 -89.57 31.09
C SER A 890 135.59 -90.81 30.32
N GLU A 891 135.36 -91.98 30.89
CA GLU A 891 135.63 -93.31 30.36
C GLU A 891 134.66 -94.28 31.05
N LEU A 892 133.81 -94.95 30.28
CA LEU A 892 132.70 -95.78 30.74
C LEU A 892 133.15 -97.24 30.66
N ARG A 893 132.88 -98.02 31.70
CA ARG A 893 133.28 -99.44 31.77
C ARG A 893 132.08 -100.35 31.65
N THR A 894 132.28 -101.45 30.95
CA THR A 894 131.28 -102.51 30.79
C THR A 894 131.06 -103.24 32.11
N ASP A 895 129.79 -103.44 32.45
CA ASP A 895 129.38 -104.08 33.70
C ASP A 895 129.65 -105.60 33.70
N ALA A 896 129.18 -106.31 34.73
CA ALA A 896 129.32 -107.76 34.84
C ALA A 896 128.57 -108.56 33.74
N ALA A 897 127.64 -107.92 33.01
CA ALA A 897 126.98 -108.45 31.82
C ALA A 897 127.63 -107.93 30.52
N GLY A 898 128.77 -107.27 30.59
CA GLY A 898 129.48 -106.71 29.43
C GLY A 898 128.81 -105.49 28.81
N LYS A 899 127.87 -104.82 29.51
CA LYS A 899 127.04 -103.75 28.96
C LYS A 899 127.36 -102.36 29.55
N ILE A 900 127.12 -101.34 28.74
CA ILE A 900 127.02 -99.92 29.11
C ILE A 900 125.63 -99.47 28.68
N VAL A 901 124.85 -98.90 29.61
CA VAL A 901 123.53 -98.29 29.36
C VAL A 901 123.68 -96.79 29.49
N ILE A 902 123.21 -96.01 28.52
CA ILE A 902 123.15 -94.55 28.57
C ILE A 902 121.68 -94.12 28.42
N ARG A 903 121.17 -93.26 29.32
CA ARG A 903 119.83 -92.67 29.19
C ARG A 903 119.85 -91.14 29.15
N TYR A 904 118.81 -90.55 28.57
CA TYR A 904 118.63 -89.09 28.41
C TYR A 904 119.76 -88.43 27.61
N LEU A 905 120.42 -89.18 26.72
CA LEU A 905 121.33 -88.63 25.73
C LEU A 905 120.49 -87.86 24.69
N PRO A 906 120.74 -86.56 24.43
CA PRO A 906 119.98 -85.81 23.44
C PRO A 906 119.96 -86.51 22.07
N LEU A 907 118.93 -86.25 21.27
CA LEU A 907 118.90 -86.73 19.89
C LEU A 907 119.96 -85.97 19.08
N GLY A 908 120.78 -86.70 18.33
CA GLY A 908 121.99 -86.19 17.67
C GLY A 908 122.96 -87.29 17.26
N SER A 909 124.08 -86.88 16.63
CA SER A 909 125.16 -87.77 16.20
C SER A 909 126.26 -87.90 17.27
N TYR A 910 126.82 -89.10 17.39
CA TYR A 910 127.75 -89.50 18.45
C TYR A 910 128.80 -90.49 17.94
N SER A 911 129.87 -90.69 18.71
CA SER A 911 130.82 -91.78 18.45
C SER A 911 131.43 -92.34 19.74
N PHE A 912 131.99 -93.54 19.68
CA PHE A 912 132.70 -94.16 20.81
C PHE A 912 133.92 -94.98 20.36
N GLN A 913 134.87 -95.18 21.26
CA GLN A 913 136.14 -95.87 20.98
C GLN A 913 136.59 -96.67 22.19
N GLU A 914 137.05 -97.91 22.00
CA GLU A 914 137.65 -98.69 23.09
C GLU A 914 139.04 -98.15 23.45
N SER A 915 139.38 -98.22 24.73
CA SER A 915 140.57 -97.57 25.27
C SER A 915 141.33 -98.35 26.34
N GLU A 916 140.72 -99.37 26.95
CA GLU A 916 141.41 -100.42 27.70
C GLU A 916 140.68 -101.75 27.50
N THR A 917 141.44 -102.84 27.36
CA THR A 917 140.95 -104.22 27.20
C THR A 917 141.55 -105.16 28.24
N LEU A 918 140.87 -106.26 28.50
CA LEU A 918 141.37 -107.37 29.31
C LEU A 918 142.63 -108.03 28.71
N ASP A 919 143.49 -108.52 29.60
CA ASP A 919 144.78 -109.11 29.28
C ASP A 919 144.64 -110.37 28.38
N GLY A 920 145.45 -110.46 27.33
CA GLY A 920 145.37 -111.53 26.30
C GLY A 920 144.38 -111.29 25.15
N PHE A 921 143.65 -110.17 25.16
CA PHE A 921 142.88 -109.70 23.99
C PHE A 921 143.64 -108.62 23.20
N THR A 922 143.21 -108.38 21.97
CA THR A 922 143.68 -107.26 21.15
C THR A 922 142.78 -106.05 21.42
N LEU A 923 143.36 -104.90 21.79
CA LEU A 923 142.64 -103.63 21.97
C LEU A 923 142.16 -103.10 20.62
N ASP A 924 140.86 -102.83 20.49
CA ASP A 924 140.30 -102.28 19.26
C ASP A 924 140.26 -100.74 19.29
N LEU A 925 141.24 -100.11 18.64
CA LEU A 925 141.31 -98.65 18.54
C LEU A 925 140.37 -98.06 17.48
N THR A 926 139.45 -98.84 16.90
CA THR A 926 138.40 -98.36 16.00
C THR A 926 137.45 -97.42 16.74
N ARG A 927 137.16 -96.26 16.14
CA ARG A 927 136.04 -95.40 16.55
C ARG A 927 134.78 -95.84 15.78
N TYR A 928 133.67 -95.95 16.49
CA TYR A 928 132.36 -96.37 16.01
C TYR A 928 131.38 -95.21 16.15
N ASP A 929 130.77 -94.81 15.05
CA ASP A 929 129.81 -93.70 15.02
C ASP A 929 128.37 -94.23 15.15
N PHE A 930 127.48 -93.48 15.79
CA PHE A 930 126.05 -93.78 15.93
C PHE A 930 125.21 -92.51 16.00
N GLU A 931 123.91 -92.62 15.75
CA GLU A 931 122.97 -91.51 15.74
C GLU A 931 121.75 -91.89 16.59
N LEU A 932 121.26 -90.96 17.41
CA LEU A 932 120.00 -91.05 18.13
C LEU A 932 118.99 -90.08 17.51
N ASP A 933 117.87 -90.60 17.04
CA ASP A 933 116.74 -89.85 16.51
C ASP A 933 115.43 -90.42 17.06
N GLU A 934 114.29 -89.86 16.64
CA GLU A 934 112.97 -90.40 17.03
C GLU A 934 112.79 -91.84 16.51
N SER A 935 113.30 -92.21 15.34
CA SER A 935 113.06 -93.53 14.75
C SER A 935 113.85 -94.65 15.44
N THR A 936 115.06 -94.36 15.92
CA THR A 936 115.94 -95.27 16.69
C THR A 936 115.60 -95.32 18.18
N SER A 937 114.89 -94.33 18.73
CA SER A 937 114.56 -94.25 20.16
C SER A 937 113.12 -94.69 20.52
N SER A 938 112.18 -94.62 19.57
CA SER A 938 110.72 -94.72 19.86
C SER A 938 110.15 -96.14 20.03
N SER A 939 110.92 -97.21 19.83
CA SER A 939 110.38 -98.59 19.88
C SER A 939 111.24 -99.62 20.64
N ALA A 940 112.54 -99.37 20.73
CA ALA A 940 113.50 -100.11 21.54
C ALA A 940 114.74 -99.20 21.75
N PRO A 941 115.53 -99.39 22.81
CA PRO A 941 116.79 -98.66 22.96
C PRO A 941 117.80 -99.07 21.87
N LEU A 942 118.54 -98.10 21.33
CA LEU A 942 119.54 -98.36 20.29
C LEU A 942 120.71 -99.18 20.86
N GLU A 943 120.87 -100.43 20.41
CA GLU A 943 121.89 -101.35 20.92
C GLU A 943 122.98 -101.71 19.89
N ILE A 944 124.25 -101.49 20.27
CA ILE A 944 125.44 -101.78 19.46
C ILE A 944 126.30 -102.83 20.15
N ILE A 945 126.86 -103.78 19.38
CA ILE A 945 127.69 -104.88 19.91
C ILE A 945 129.10 -104.83 19.30
N VAL A 946 130.13 -104.73 20.14
CA VAL A 946 131.54 -104.63 19.71
C VAL A 946 132.38 -105.79 20.28
N LYS A 947 133.28 -106.35 19.46
CA LYS A 947 133.97 -107.63 19.70
C LYS A 947 135.47 -107.50 19.88
N ASN A 948 136.05 -108.15 20.90
CA ASN A 948 137.50 -108.29 21.04
C ASN A 948 137.99 -109.67 20.62
N TYR A 949 139.09 -109.64 19.88
CA TYR A 949 139.70 -110.83 19.31
C TYR A 949 140.88 -111.27 20.17
N LYS A 950 140.71 -112.44 20.81
CA LYS A 950 141.84 -113.29 21.20
C LYS A 950 142.63 -113.54 19.92
N LEU A 951 143.95 -113.40 19.96
CA LEU A 951 144.81 -113.34 18.77
C LEU A 951 144.44 -114.47 17.73
N PRO A 952 144.11 -114.21 16.41
CA PRO A 952 142.98 -113.34 15.78
C PRO A 952 141.90 -113.80 14.64
N GLN A 953 140.73 -112.97 14.28
CA GLN A 953 139.41 -112.97 13.30
C GLN A 953 138.44 -111.61 12.81
N SER A 954 137.13 -111.56 12.18
CA SER A 954 136.16 -110.38 11.52
C SER A 954 134.47 -110.45 11.26
N GLY A 955 133.36 -109.71 10.65
CA GLY A 955 132.71 -108.62 9.61
C GLY A 955 131.07 -108.12 9.72
N GLU A 956 129.98 -107.46 8.97
CA GLU A 956 129.31 -106.82 7.62
C GLU A 956 127.83 -105.88 7.58
N TYR A 957 126.98 -105.44 6.48
CA TYR A 957 125.83 -104.26 6.26
C TYR A 957 124.50 -104.27 5.16
N ILE A 958 123.42 -103.44 4.60
CA ILE A 958 122.54 -102.05 4.36
C ILE A 958 121.01 -102.05 3.55
N SER A 959 119.98 -101.16 2.97
CA SER A 959 119.29 -99.69 2.70
C SER A 959 117.85 -99.38 1.77
N PRO A 960 117.00 -98.18 1.63
CA PRO A 960 115.53 -97.84 0.96
C PRO A 960 114.93 -96.43 0.15
N LEU A 961 113.58 -96.08 -0.33
CA LEU A 961 112.91 -94.80 -1.14
C LEU A 961 111.24 -94.43 -1.55
N PRO A 962 110.61 -93.18 -1.97
CA PRO A 962 109.07 -92.67 -2.32
C PRO A 962 108.46 -91.50 -3.44
N LEU A 963 107.10 -90.96 -3.62
CA LEU A 963 106.35 -89.92 -4.68
C LEU A 963 104.72 -89.36 -4.64
N ILE A 964 103.75 -88.52 -5.38
CA ILE A 964 103.29 -87.12 -6.13
C ILE A 964 101.69 -86.89 -6.77
N LEU A 965 100.73 -85.90 -7.34
CA LEU A 965 100.10 -84.40 -7.66
C LEU A 965 98.59 -84.19 -8.47
N ILE A 966 97.65 -83.19 -9.01
CA ILE A 966 97.08 -81.65 -9.29
C ILE A 966 95.52 -81.37 -10.02
N ILE A 967 94.61 -80.34 -10.59
CA ILE A 967 94.21 -78.81 -11.12
C ILE A 967 92.62 -78.26 -11.61
N THR A 968 92.12 -76.97 -12.11
CA THR A 968 90.61 -76.30 -12.42
C THR A 968 90.08 -75.03 -13.51
N SER A 969 88.78 -74.35 -13.66
CA SER A 969 88.11 -73.20 -14.69
C SER A 969 86.59 -72.39 -14.52
N LEU A 970 85.65 -71.43 -15.17
CA LEU A 970 85.17 -70.42 -16.39
C LEU A 970 83.77 -69.34 -16.40
N ILE A 971 83.23 -68.39 -17.40
CA ILE A 971 82.00 -67.24 -17.50
C ILE A 971 81.18 -66.63 -18.92
N SER A 972 80.21 -65.62 -19.41
CA SER A 972 79.32 -64.19 -19.36
C SER A 972 77.89 -63.85 -20.29
N ILE A 973 77.00 -62.77 -20.82
CA ILE A 973 76.69 -61.21 -21.34
C ILE A 973 75.16 -60.37 -21.62
N SER A 974 74.68 -59.38 -22.62
CA SER A 974 73.48 -58.18 -22.66
C SER A 974 72.42 -57.51 -23.90
N ILE A 975 71.66 -56.22 -23.99
CA ILE A 975 70.29 -55.65 -24.79
C ILE A 975 69.74 -54.06 -25.35
N LEU A 976 68.46 -53.64 -25.97
CA LEU A 976 67.52 -52.34 -26.50
C LEU A 976 67.38 -51.60 -27.99
N ILE A 977 66.18 -51.29 -28.67
CA ILE A 977 65.83 -50.34 -29.89
C ILE A 977 64.28 -49.91 -30.02
N LEU A 978 63.64 -48.85 -30.65
CA LEU A 978 63.74 -47.39 -31.05
C LEU A 978 62.69 -46.97 -32.18
N LEU A 979 61.92 -45.86 -32.04
CA LEU A 979 61.12 -45.07 -33.07
C LEU A 979 59.83 -45.68 -33.72
N ARG A 980 58.86 -44.93 -34.32
CA ARG A 980 58.87 -43.63 -35.07
C ARG A 980 57.54 -42.81 -35.02
N ARG A 981 57.57 -41.54 -35.47
CA ARG A 981 56.54 -40.46 -35.34
C ARG A 981 55.42 -40.41 -36.43
N LYS A 982 54.28 -39.79 -36.05
CA LYS A 982 53.36 -38.83 -36.75
C LYS A 982 52.82 -39.10 -38.17
N LEU A 983 51.56 -38.67 -38.37
CA LEU A 983 50.95 -37.86 -39.48
C LEU A 983 49.41 -38.17 -39.52
N ASP A 984 48.48 -37.29 -39.91
CA ASP A 984 48.40 -35.81 -39.88
C ASP A 984 46.94 -35.36 -40.20
N ALA A 985 46.56 -34.13 -39.84
CA ALA A 985 45.36 -33.38 -40.28
C ALA A 985 43.95 -34.00 -40.06
N GLY A 986 42.85 -33.25 -39.94
CA GLY A 986 42.69 -31.79 -39.97
C GLY A 986 41.60 -31.34 -40.96
N ARG A 987 40.34 -31.24 -40.48
CA ARG A 987 39.13 -30.66 -41.11
C ARG A 987 37.99 -30.72 -40.08
N SER A 988 37.00 -29.84 -40.03
CA SER A 988 36.83 -28.47 -40.57
C SER A 988 35.49 -27.91 -40.04
N SER A 989 35.28 -26.59 -40.21
CA SER A 989 34.00 -25.85 -40.07
C SER A 989 33.25 -26.05 -38.75
#